data_AF-A0ABD0SEH4-F1
#
_entry.id   AF-A0ABD0SEH4-F1
#
_cell.length_a   1.000
_cell.length_b   1.000
_cell.length_c   1.000
_cell.angle_alpha   90.00
_cell.angle_beta   90.00
_cell.angle_gamma   90.00
#
_symmetry.space_group_name_H-M   'P 1'
#
loop_
_entity.id
_entity.type
_entity.pdbx_description
1 polymer ?
#
loop_
_entity_poly.entity_id
_entity_poly.type
_entity_poly.pdbx_seq_one_letter_code
_entity_poly.pdbx_strand_id
1 'polypeptide(L)'
;MGNSCSSGQAHKDKDNISQQSEESPSYRAARPAEPEPAPAPRPEPERQPDVKDKKPPLKGPRPVGSSVSDSISLSSPVACASPREDVEGPPMPANVATLPEEHKSYLLGRLPGQRVRRRRAMLIYVCAADSQDCCAEKGALQCGAAARLRARARGRGWRVHVADLHWRSPLEQQRDHRFPVLCIAELARQSELGAVVPVLFLNSGLGTPLLPHTLECADFKAALDAAEDENDKALLNKWYSLDSSTTPPCYRLVRGAPARWRREMAKTLNVLVRTLPQEACDAYLTTVVEQEVQHTVLMSVEAARRCVWVWRAGAAAPPAQDAPEPADHAHHSELQRRLNNLQKDLKLHLSERNIIRASVRGRAVPSGDDEYTEGVRTALGERLDSLLDGLIAENELPAGYNGIPTSLFDEINEHLSFCQKAAQCTSNREITLNELKSYITGESNVPLALIGSAGCGKATFVARAVSLAPQCQQDLAVIVRFVGLTPQSSSSHQLLKSIVDQCYVLYTGSVYRGRNDVWSLSAALRRALAGLGRARPVLLAVVGADALRGARWLPERLPENVKMIVTVTEETDEPSSSAIMAVLSSDDGPKVVRAPPVGAEEAKAVLAACAATYSKTGAASPPEAAVKAVQKCTLPLYAKILAWQISLSAETFTEQSEPETTPELVICEDLEGQLIQILVTTEAALGPEKVKNCLALLTASRRGLDDTEILDMLAHDELFRSEETYLPWAPASLFWPQLAALLSPWLRWDARGAARWRDAALAGAARDRYLADCEHDVRKTLIEYYEGAWFSENDPKMAGRLISQENKFSDECYNTRKLDELPFQHYHLYKDQPEKFANQPYFTQLDWVHDKLAATDCGHFLEDLALVHIEPLPEHIEILKEVFEASSYALDYDHRQFYGVLNMTMEKRQRDGATVKSEIVQEWMKVIKNPPVPTFFPINEDFYKICEGRDKRDISTVEGFDSKTFDLIVRFDQREKFVATVSTEREEICVWDVTTCQMVRKLTGVTHPINLVPIDEHKCVVLCRRELRVYDLDQGKFLVALKGVMNQKMPYYGLHDSKHLVALSRNRMYVNLMNIETGE
;
A
#
# COMPACT_ATOMS: atom_id res chain seq x y z
N MET A 1 -42.24 15.84 -29.82
CA MET A 1 -42.70 16.11 -31.20
C MET A 1 -41.58 15.67 -32.14
N GLY A 2 -41.60 14.55 -32.86
CA GLY A 2 -42.70 13.75 -33.39
C GLY A 2 -42.87 14.06 -34.88
N ASN A 3 -42.39 13.14 -35.75
CA ASN A 3 -42.62 12.92 -37.21
C ASN A 3 -41.28 12.82 -37.97
N SER A 4 -40.79 11.68 -38.47
CA SER A 4 -41.31 10.52 -39.24
C SER A 4 -41.46 10.72 -40.76
N CYS A 5 -40.93 9.72 -41.49
CA CYS A 5 -41.15 9.24 -42.88
C CYS A 5 -39.99 9.48 -43.86
N SER A 6 -39.19 8.45 -44.22
CA SER A 6 -39.38 7.42 -45.30
C SER A 6 -38.81 7.95 -46.64
N SER A 7 -38.03 7.28 -47.51
CA SER A 7 -37.69 5.89 -47.89
C SER A 7 -36.42 5.99 -48.78
N GLY A 8 -35.39 5.15 -48.71
CA GLY A 8 -35.28 3.85 -49.39
C GLY A 8 -34.55 3.92 -50.75
N GLN A 9 -33.29 3.45 -50.83
CA GLN A 9 -32.74 2.53 -51.87
C GLN A 9 -31.20 2.52 -51.89
N ALA A 10 -30.66 1.32 -52.13
CA ALA A 10 -29.25 0.99 -52.25
C ALA A 10 -28.79 1.01 -53.73
N HIS A 11 -27.61 1.57 -54.01
CA HIS A 11 -26.52 0.97 -54.80
C HIS A 11 -25.47 2.02 -55.27
N LYS A 12 -24.20 1.62 -55.12
CA LYS A 12 -23.04 1.79 -56.02
C LYS A 12 -22.49 3.17 -56.43
N ASP A 13 -21.17 3.21 -56.29
CA ASP A 13 -20.15 3.76 -57.20
C ASP A 13 -19.94 5.29 -57.29
N LYS A 14 -18.74 5.65 -56.82
CA LYS A 14 -17.70 6.47 -57.46
C LYS A 14 -17.91 7.97 -57.70
N ASP A 15 -16.88 8.67 -57.20
CA ASP A 15 -16.14 9.78 -57.80
C ASP A 15 -16.78 11.17 -57.91
N ASN A 16 -16.09 12.07 -57.20
CA ASN A 16 -15.58 13.37 -57.66
C ASN A 16 -16.43 14.66 -57.57
N ILE A 17 -15.80 15.62 -56.88
CA ILE A 17 -15.56 17.01 -57.31
C ILE A 17 -16.70 18.03 -57.06
N SER A 18 -16.52 18.75 -55.95
CA SER A 18 -16.32 20.20 -55.82
C SER A 18 -17.41 21.23 -56.18
N GLN A 19 -17.24 22.38 -55.50
CA GLN A 19 -17.78 23.73 -55.72
C GLN A 19 -19.08 24.04 -54.97
N GLN A 20 -18.96 24.83 -53.89
CA GLN A 20 -19.16 26.31 -53.87
C GLN A 20 -20.65 26.65 -54.04
N SER A 21 -21.28 27.56 -53.31
CA SER A 21 -20.84 28.58 -52.36
C SER A 21 -22.12 29.16 -51.76
N GLU A 22 -22.00 29.58 -50.50
CA GLU A 22 -22.47 30.85 -49.95
C GLU A 22 -23.72 31.52 -50.56
N GLU A 23 -24.69 31.87 -49.73
CA GLU A 23 -24.83 33.25 -49.24
C GLU A 23 -25.95 33.35 -48.18
N SER A 24 -25.61 33.97 -47.05
CA SER A 24 -26.53 34.51 -46.05
C SER A 24 -27.10 35.84 -46.57
N PRO A 25 -28.19 36.45 -46.02
CA PRO A 25 -28.14 37.18 -44.72
C PRO A 25 -29.49 37.07 -43.93
N SER A 26 -29.54 36.93 -42.60
CA SER A 26 -29.16 37.80 -41.47
C SER A 26 -30.25 38.78 -40.96
N TYR A 27 -30.28 38.91 -39.62
CA TYR A 27 -30.79 39.99 -38.74
C TYR A 27 -32.19 39.94 -38.07
N ARG A 28 -32.13 39.59 -36.76
CA ARG A 28 -32.54 40.32 -35.52
C ARG A 28 -33.89 41.07 -35.44
N ALA A 29 -34.59 40.88 -34.32
CA ALA A 29 -34.77 41.88 -33.25
C ALA A 29 -35.56 41.30 -32.05
N ALA A 30 -35.48 41.96 -30.88
CA ALA A 30 -35.80 41.45 -29.55
C ALA A 30 -36.76 42.36 -28.74
N ARG A 31 -37.20 41.84 -27.57
CA ARG A 31 -37.70 42.51 -26.32
C ARG A 31 -39.23 42.76 -26.15
N PRO A 32 -39.77 43.07 -24.94
CA PRO A 32 -39.64 42.41 -23.61
C PRO A 32 -40.92 42.45 -22.67
N ALA A 33 -40.86 41.72 -21.53
CA ALA A 33 -41.33 41.94 -20.12
C ALA A 33 -42.81 42.07 -19.61
N GLU A 34 -43.12 41.18 -18.61
CA GLU A 34 -43.87 41.30 -17.30
C GLU A 34 -45.41 41.55 -17.18
N PRO A 35 -46.11 41.30 -16.02
CA PRO A 35 -45.88 40.51 -14.77
C PRO A 35 -47.10 39.65 -14.22
N GLU A 36 -46.92 39.02 -13.03
CA GLU A 36 -47.73 38.16 -12.08
C GLU A 36 -49.25 38.46 -11.80
N PRO A 37 -50.09 37.71 -10.96
CA PRO A 37 -49.81 36.80 -9.80
C PRO A 37 -50.74 35.54 -9.53
N ALA A 38 -50.49 34.83 -8.40
CA ALA A 38 -51.09 33.60 -7.79
C ALA A 38 -52.57 33.71 -7.28
N PRO A 39 -53.33 32.71 -6.69
CA PRO A 39 -52.93 31.57 -5.78
C PRO A 39 -53.76 30.22 -5.74
N ALA A 40 -53.15 29.16 -5.13
CA ALA A 40 -53.65 28.04 -4.24
C ALA A 40 -54.95 27.18 -4.54
N PRO A 41 -55.28 26.08 -3.78
CA PRO A 41 -54.58 24.79 -3.58
C PRO A 41 -55.48 23.49 -3.58
N ARG A 42 -54.83 22.28 -3.57
CA ARG A 42 -55.29 20.92 -3.12
C ARG A 42 -56.37 20.15 -3.96
N PRO A 43 -56.60 18.81 -3.79
CA PRO A 43 -55.92 17.76 -3.01
C PRO A 43 -55.61 16.43 -3.77
N GLU A 44 -54.90 15.50 -3.11
CA GLU A 44 -54.76 14.07 -3.45
C GLU A 44 -56.09 13.28 -3.36
N PRO A 45 -56.13 12.03 -3.87
CA PRO A 45 -56.30 10.94 -2.90
C PRO A 45 -55.54 9.64 -3.19
N GLU A 46 -55.28 8.93 -2.10
CA GLU A 46 -54.79 7.55 -1.96
C GLU A 46 -55.66 6.48 -2.66
N ARG A 47 -55.06 5.34 -3.06
CA ARG A 47 -55.40 3.98 -2.56
C ARG A 47 -54.53 2.88 -3.20
N GLN A 48 -54.10 1.95 -2.34
CA GLN A 48 -53.48 0.63 -2.57
C GLN A 48 -54.48 -0.38 -3.20
N PRO A 49 -54.21 -1.72 -3.21
CA PRO A 49 -53.14 -2.50 -3.87
C PRO A 49 -53.76 -3.62 -4.76
N ASP A 50 -52.99 -4.32 -5.59
CA ASP A 50 -53.31 -5.74 -5.86
C ASP A 50 -52.16 -6.59 -6.43
N VAL A 51 -52.21 -7.86 -6.07
CA VAL A 51 -51.24 -8.95 -6.27
C VAL A 51 -51.74 -9.91 -7.37
N LYS A 52 -50.80 -10.49 -8.15
CA LYS A 52 -50.78 -11.87 -8.73
C LYS A 52 -49.87 -11.91 -9.97
N ASP A 53 -49.11 -12.94 -10.35
CA ASP A 53 -48.57 -14.17 -9.73
C ASP A 53 -47.74 -14.90 -10.85
N LYS A 54 -46.66 -15.62 -10.48
CA LYS A 54 -45.97 -16.76 -11.18
C LYS A 54 -45.15 -16.48 -12.47
N LYS A 55 -43.96 -17.05 -12.75
CA LYS A 55 -43.03 -18.10 -12.21
C LYS A 55 -41.75 -18.10 -13.13
N PRO A 56 -40.70 -18.92 -12.93
CA PRO A 56 -39.70 -19.03 -11.85
C PRO A 56 -38.26 -18.69 -12.35
N PRO A 57 -37.20 -18.78 -11.51
CA PRO A 57 -35.96 -19.33 -12.02
C PRO A 57 -35.37 -20.46 -11.17
N LEU A 58 -34.56 -21.24 -11.88
CA LEU A 58 -33.86 -22.45 -11.49
C LEU A 58 -32.98 -22.26 -10.25
N LYS A 59 -33.08 -23.21 -9.31
CA LYS A 59 -32.16 -23.37 -8.18
C LYS A 59 -30.87 -24.02 -8.68
N GLY A 60 -29.75 -23.32 -8.57
CA GLY A 60 -28.42 -23.91 -8.54
C GLY A 60 -28.00 -24.28 -7.11
N PRO A 61 -27.00 -25.15 -6.94
CA PRO A 61 -26.55 -25.63 -5.63
C PRO A 61 -25.92 -24.49 -4.83
N ARG A 62 -26.21 -24.47 -3.52
CA ARG A 62 -25.62 -23.53 -2.56
C ARG A 62 -24.20 -23.99 -2.22
N PRO A 63 -23.16 -23.15 -2.42
CA PRO A 63 -21.87 -23.40 -1.81
C PRO A 63 -21.91 -22.96 -0.35
N VAL A 64 -21.47 -23.86 0.55
CA VAL A 64 -21.05 -23.51 1.91
C VAL A 64 -19.72 -22.76 1.77
N GLY A 65 -19.80 -21.46 1.51
CA GLY A 65 -18.63 -20.61 1.33
C GLY A 65 -18.12 -20.07 2.66
N SER A 66 -16.86 -20.33 2.96
CA SER A 66 -16.05 -19.51 3.87
C SER A 66 -15.75 -18.17 3.21
N SER A 67 -16.72 -17.27 3.22
CA SER A 67 -16.43 -15.85 2.98
C SER A 67 -15.67 -15.32 4.18
N VAL A 68 -14.40 -14.95 3.98
CA VAL A 68 -13.68 -14.03 4.88
C VAL A 68 -14.57 -12.80 5.00
N SER A 69 -15.28 -12.71 6.12
CA SER A 69 -16.34 -11.76 6.31
C SER A 69 -15.73 -10.47 6.81
N ASP A 70 -15.72 -9.47 5.93
CA ASP A 70 -15.97 -8.11 6.36
C ASP A 70 -17.24 -8.09 7.22
N SER A 71 -17.14 -7.46 8.38
CA SER A 71 -18.25 -7.08 9.27
C SER A 71 -18.99 -8.19 10.04
N ILE A 72 -18.49 -8.52 11.23
CA ILE A 72 -19.37 -8.76 12.38
C ILE A 72 -19.40 -7.47 13.19
N SER A 73 -20.28 -6.55 12.77
CA SER A 73 -20.65 -5.41 13.61
C SER A 73 -21.57 -5.92 14.72
N LEU A 74 -21.11 -5.86 15.98
CA LEU A 74 -22.03 -5.81 17.10
C LEU A 74 -22.80 -4.49 16.99
N SER A 75 -24.04 -4.59 16.51
CA SER A 75 -25.11 -3.58 16.53
C SER A 75 -24.62 -2.14 16.74
N SER A 76 -24.10 -1.53 15.68
CA SER A 76 -24.25 -0.07 15.51
C SER A 76 -25.67 0.17 15.01
N PRO A 77 -26.42 1.16 15.53
CA PRO A 77 -27.76 1.44 15.03
C PRO A 77 -27.66 1.74 13.53
N VAL A 78 -28.49 1.07 12.74
CA VAL A 78 -28.75 1.42 11.35
C VAL A 78 -29.25 2.86 11.36
N ALA A 79 -28.36 3.82 11.12
CA ALA A 79 -28.77 5.17 10.83
C ALA A 79 -29.52 5.12 9.50
N CYS A 80 -30.85 5.15 9.56
CA CYS A 80 -31.67 5.58 8.44
C CYS A 80 -31.26 7.04 8.14
N ALA A 81 -30.22 7.21 7.33
CA ALA A 81 -29.87 8.50 6.78
C ALA A 81 -30.84 8.77 5.64
N SER A 82 -31.93 9.49 5.95
CA SER A 82 -32.57 10.36 4.96
C SER A 82 -31.48 11.13 4.21
N PRO A 83 -31.59 11.38 2.89
CA PRO A 83 -30.60 12.18 2.18
C PRO A 83 -30.56 13.56 2.85
N ARG A 84 -29.50 13.81 3.62
CA ARG A 84 -29.25 15.13 4.20
C ARG A 84 -28.81 16.01 3.04
N GLU A 85 -29.46 17.16 2.88
CA GLU A 85 -28.94 18.23 2.03
C GLU A 85 -27.49 18.50 2.48
N ASP A 86 -26.55 18.41 1.54
CA ASP A 86 -25.15 18.74 1.80
C ASP A 86 -25.09 20.23 2.16
N VAL A 87 -24.96 20.54 3.44
CA VAL A 87 -24.73 21.89 3.92
C VAL A 87 -23.37 22.32 3.36
N GLU A 88 -23.37 23.28 2.44
CA GLU A 88 -22.14 23.88 1.91
C GLU A 88 -21.34 24.45 3.08
N GLY A 89 -20.20 23.84 3.36
CA GLY A 89 -19.24 24.34 4.34
C GLY A 89 -18.64 25.70 3.91
N PRO A 90 -17.89 26.36 4.81
CA PRO A 90 -17.18 27.58 4.48
C PRO A 90 -16.28 27.37 3.25
N PRO A 91 -16.17 28.40 2.39
CA PRO A 91 -15.47 28.30 1.11
C PRO A 91 -14.03 27.84 1.32
N MET A 92 -13.61 26.83 0.55
CA MET A 92 -12.22 26.38 0.53
C MET A 92 -11.37 27.31 -0.34
N PRO A 93 -10.03 27.37 -0.12
CA PRO A 93 -9.13 28.03 -1.05
C PRO A 93 -9.32 27.53 -2.49
N ALA A 94 -9.20 28.42 -3.49
CA ALA A 94 -9.52 28.10 -4.89
C ALA A 94 -8.78 26.85 -5.42
N ASN A 95 -7.51 26.68 -5.05
CA ASN A 95 -6.70 25.52 -5.44
C ASN A 95 -7.21 24.20 -4.84
N VAL A 96 -7.87 24.25 -3.68
CA VAL A 96 -8.46 23.08 -3.01
C VAL A 96 -9.87 22.83 -3.52
N ALA A 97 -10.65 23.89 -3.74
CA ALA A 97 -12.02 23.81 -4.25
C ALA A 97 -12.10 23.12 -5.63
N THR A 98 -11.05 23.25 -6.44
CA THR A 98 -10.92 22.62 -7.76
C THR A 98 -10.48 21.15 -7.72
N LEU A 99 -10.08 20.62 -6.55
CA LEU A 99 -9.72 19.21 -6.41
C LEU A 99 -10.95 18.29 -6.49
N PRO A 100 -10.75 17.03 -6.92
CA PRO A 100 -11.76 15.98 -6.80
C PRO A 100 -12.32 15.86 -5.37
N GLU A 101 -13.60 15.50 -5.24
CA GLU A 101 -14.27 15.38 -3.94
C GLU A 101 -13.59 14.39 -2.99
N GLU A 102 -12.99 13.33 -3.53
CA GLU A 102 -12.20 12.35 -2.77
C GLU A 102 -11.00 13.02 -2.08
N HIS A 103 -10.24 13.85 -2.80
CA HIS A 103 -9.08 14.56 -2.25
C HIS A 103 -9.47 15.62 -1.23
N LYS A 104 -10.58 16.35 -1.47
CA LYS A 104 -11.13 17.29 -0.49
C LYS A 104 -11.56 16.58 0.79
N SER A 105 -12.20 15.42 0.64
CA SER A 105 -12.60 14.56 1.76
C SER A 105 -11.38 14.10 2.57
N TYR A 106 -10.30 13.63 1.92
CA TYR A 106 -9.06 13.28 2.61
C TYR A 106 -8.48 14.45 3.39
N LEU A 107 -8.38 15.64 2.79
CA LEU A 107 -7.85 16.83 3.47
C LEU A 107 -8.66 17.19 4.72
N LEU A 108 -9.98 16.99 4.69
CA LEU A 108 -10.87 17.18 5.85
C LEU A 108 -10.85 16.02 6.87
N GLY A 109 -10.08 14.96 6.64
CA GLY A 109 -10.01 13.79 7.52
C GLY A 109 -11.17 12.82 7.36
N ARG A 110 -11.79 12.78 6.18
CA ARG A 110 -12.91 11.89 5.84
C ARG A 110 -12.45 10.84 4.84
N LEU A 111 -12.75 9.58 5.11
CA LEU A 111 -12.44 8.47 4.21
C LEU A 111 -13.62 8.25 3.26
N PRO A 112 -13.53 8.63 1.97
CA PRO A 112 -14.58 8.33 1.00
C PRO A 112 -14.70 6.80 0.79
N GLY A 113 -15.87 6.36 0.28
CA GLY A 113 -16.16 4.95 0.02
C GLY A 113 -15.00 4.22 -0.69
N GLN A 114 -14.66 3.06 -0.15
CA GLN A 114 -13.41 2.32 -0.34
C GLN A 114 -13.01 2.08 -1.81
N ARG A 115 -11.99 2.79 -2.29
CA ARG A 115 -11.07 2.29 -3.32
C ARG A 115 -9.67 2.27 -2.73
N VAL A 116 -9.23 1.10 -2.28
CA VAL A 116 -7.83 0.92 -1.85
C VAL A 116 -6.97 1.20 -3.06
N ARG A 117 -6.17 2.28 -3.00
CA ARG A 117 -5.16 2.57 -4.04
C ARG A 117 -4.26 1.34 -4.14
N ARG A 118 -4.18 0.73 -5.33
CA ARG A 118 -3.41 -0.49 -5.54
C ARG A 118 -1.92 -0.19 -5.33
N ARG A 119 -1.30 -0.94 -4.41
CA ARG A 119 0.14 -0.87 -4.15
C ARG A 119 0.92 -1.26 -5.42
N ARG A 120 2.09 -0.65 -5.64
CA ARG A 120 2.99 -0.90 -6.79
C ARG A 120 3.72 -2.24 -6.65
N ALA A 121 2.96 -3.33 -6.57
CA ALA A 121 3.48 -4.67 -6.41
C ALA A 121 2.70 -5.67 -7.27
N MET A 122 3.45 -6.49 -8.02
CA MET A 122 2.97 -7.67 -8.73
C MET A 122 3.31 -8.90 -7.89
N LEU A 123 2.30 -9.66 -7.49
CA LEU A 123 2.43 -10.76 -6.55
C LEU A 123 2.09 -12.06 -7.27
N ILE A 124 3.11 -12.79 -7.68
CA ILE A 124 2.97 -14.06 -8.37
C ILE A 124 2.66 -15.12 -7.33
N TYR A 125 1.46 -15.68 -7.37
CA TYR A 125 1.05 -16.76 -6.48
C TYR A 125 1.06 -18.09 -7.24
N VAL A 126 1.84 -19.06 -6.79
CA VAL A 126 1.96 -20.37 -7.45
C VAL A 126 0.86 -21.30 -6.96
N CYS A 127 0.03 -21.77 -7.89
CA CYS A 127 -0.94 -22.83 -7.65
C CYS A 127 -0.41 -24.13 -8.27
N ALA A 128 -0.34 -25.22 -7.51
CA ALA A 128 0.13 -26.50 -8.03
C ALA A 128 -0.65 -27.68 -7.44
N ALA A 129 -0.93 -28.67 -8.28
CA ALA A 129 -1.62 -29.90 -7.86
C ALA A 129 -0.70 -30.88 -7.10
N ASP A 130 0.59 -30.90 -7.46
CA ASP A 130 1.62 -31.70 -6.84
C ASP A 130 2.91 -30.86 -6.81
N SER A 131 3.57 -30.79 -5.65
CA SER A 131 4.85 -30.10 -5.50
C SER A 131 5.95 -30.68 -6.40
N GLN A 132 5.87 -31.96 -6.79
CA GLN A 132 6.93 -32.67 -7.50
C GLN A 132 6.82 -32.67 -9.03
N ASP A 133 5.60 -32.64 -9.59
CA ASP A 133 5.38 -32.85 -11.04
C ASP A 133 5.94 -31.69 -11.90
N CYS A 134 6.06 -30.49 -11.32
CA CYS A 134 6.44 -29.27 -12.03
C CYS A 134 7.70 -28.57 -11.46
N CYS A 135 8.63 -29.32 -10.84
CA CYS A 135 9.83 -28.74 -10.22
C CYS A 135 10.69 -27.93 -11.21
N ALA A 136 10.90 -28.44 -12.42
CA ALA A 136 11.71 -27.78 -13.44
C ALA A 136 11.05 -26.48 -13.92
N GLU A 137 9.73 -26.48 -14.13
CA GLU A 137 8.97 -25.31 -14.55
C GLU A 137 8.85 -24.26 -13.45
N LYS A 138 8.72 -24.68 -12.18
CA LYS A 138 8.82 -23.78 -11.02
C LYS A 138 10.22 -23.18 -10.90
N GLY A 139 11.26 -23.97 -11.15
CA GLY A 139 12.64 -23.49 -11.26
C GLY A 139 12.80 -22.44 -12.35
N ALA A 140 12.25 -22.69 -13.55
CA ALA A 140 12.23 -21.74 -14.65
C ALA A 140 11.47 -20.45 -14.32
N LEU A 141 10.38 -20.54 -13.56
CA LEU A 141 9.66 -19.39 -13.04
C LEU A 141 10.54 -18.59 -12.06
N GLN A 142 11.05 -19.22 -11.00
CA GLN A 142 11.78 -18.55 -9.91
C GLN A 142 13.13 -17.99 -10.37
N CYS A 143 13.99 -18.85 -10.94
CA CYS A 143 15.38 -18.50 -11.28
C CYS A 143 15.53 -17.90 -12.69
N GLY A 144 14.49 -17.98 -13.52
CA GLY A 144 14.49 -17.47 -14.89
C GLY A 144 13.59 -16.26 -15.08
N ALA A 145 12.29 -16.50 -15.19
CA ALA A 145 11.31 -15.47 -15.55
C ALA A 145 11.18 -14.39 -14.46
N ALA A 146 10.98 -14.80 -13.20
CA ALA A 146 10.79 -13.90 -12.07
C ALA A 146 12.06 -13.13 -11.71
N ALA A 147 13.24 -13.77 -11.74
CA ALA A 147 14.52 -13.10 -11.51
C ALA A 147 14.71 -11.88 -12.44
N ARG A 148 14.51 -12.08 -13.75
CA ARG A 148 14.56 -11.00 -14.75
C ARG A 148 13.46 -9.96 -14.54
N LEU A 149 12.23 -10.41 -14.23
CA LEU A 149 11.08 -9.54 -14.03
C LEU A 149 11.25 -8.63 -12.81
N ARG A 150 11.84 -9.14 -11.71
CA ARG A 150 12.19 -8.37 -10.50
C ARG A 150 13.11 -7.19 -10.84
N ALA A 151 14.16 -7.43 -11.61
CA ALA A 151 15.09 -6.38 -12.04
C ALA A 151 14.40 -5.32 -12.92
N ARG A 152 13.62 -5.76 -13.91
CA ARG A 152 12.86 -4.86 -14.80
C ARG A 152 11.84 -4.00 -14.04
N ALA A 153 11.12 -4.61 -13.11
CA ALA A 153 10.08 -3.93 -12.33
C ALA A 153 10.65 -2.80 -11.46
N ARG A 154 11.84 -3.01 -10.86
CA ARG A 154 12.53 -1.97 -10.06
C ARG A 154 12.85 -0.71 -10.87
N GLY A 155 13.23 -0.86 -12.14
CA GLY A 155 13.45 0.26 -13.06
C GLY A 155 12.19 1.09 -13.39
N ARG A 156 11.00 0.61 -13.00
CA ARG A 156 9.70 1.30 -13.11
C ARG A 156 9.07 1.61 -11.75
N GLY A 157 9.78 1.40 -10.64
CA GLY A 157 9.26 1.62 -9.29
C GLY A 157 8.22 0.60 -8.84
N TRP A 158 8.25 -0.61 -9.40
CA TRP A 158 7.39 -1.74 -9.03
C TRP A 158 8.18 -2.85 -8.33
N ARG A 159 7.50 -3.54 -7.41
CA ARG A 159 8.02 -4.75 -6.77
C ARG A 159 7.40 -6.00 -7.39
N VAL A 160 8.19 -7.07 -7.50
CA VAL A 160 7.71 -8.40 -7.90
C VAL A 160 8.07 -9.39 -6.80
N HIS A 161 7.09 -10.13 -6.31
CA HIS A 161 7.28 -11.19 -5.31
C HIS A 161 6.65 -12.49 -5.82
N VAL A 162 7.30 -13.62 -5.54
CA VAL A 162 6.77 -14.96 -5.86
C VAL A 162 6.51 -15.71 -4.57
N ALA A 163 5.23 -15.97 -4.30
CA ALA A 163 4.76 -16.81 -3.21
C ALA A 163 4.51 -18.23 -3.73
N ASP A 164 5.33 -19.19 -3.28
CA ASP A 164 5.23 -20.59 -3.66
C ASP A 164 5.35 -21.47 -2.41
N LEU A 165 4.22 -22.08 -2.02
CA LEU A 165 4.12 -22.96 -0.85
C LEU A 165 4.28 -24.45 -1.23
N HIS A 166 4.40 -24.75 -2.52
CA HIS A 166 4.36 -26.11 -3.05
C HIS A 166 5.77 -26.68 -3.28
N TRP A 167 6.55 -26.78 -2.20
CA TRP A 167 7.94 -27.27 -2.18
C TRP A 167 8.14 -28.54 -1.34
N ARG A 168 7.16 -29.45 -1.30
CA ARG A 168 7.17 -30.67 -0.47
C ARG A 168 7.26 -30.34 1.02
N SER A 169 6.48 -29.36 1.47
CA SER A 169 6.51 -28.97 2.88
C SER A 169 6.15 -30.15 3.80
N PRO A 170 6.65 -30.22 5.05
CA PRO A 170 6.23 -31.25 5.99
C PRO A 170 4.70 -31.34 6.14
N LEU A 171 4.01 -30.20 6.12
CA LEU A 171 2.54 -30.11 6.17
C LEU A 171 1.89 -30.77 4.94
N GLU A 172 2.41 -30.47 3.76
CA GLU A 172 1.96 -31.07 2.49
C GLU A 172 2.21 -32.60 2.48
N GLN A 173 3.40 -33.04 2.88
CA GLN A 173 3.78 -34.46 2.92
C GLN A 173 2.95 -35.26 3.94
N GLN A 174 2.63 -34.64 5.07
CA GLN A 174 1.80 -35.25 6.12
C GLN A 174 0.30 -35.21 5.81
N ARG A 175 -0.11 -34.49 4.74
CA ARG A 175 -1.52 -34.24 4.41
C ARG A 175 -2.27 -33.58 5.57
N ASP A 176 -1.62 -32.58 6.15
CA ASP A 176 -2.10 -31.83 7.30
C ASP A 176 -3.11 -30.76 6.86
N HIS A 177 -4.22 -30.62 7.61
CA HIS A 177 -5.27 -29.64 7.33
C HIS A 177 -4.81 -28.18 7.45
N ARG A 178 -3.70 -27.93 8.14
CA ARG A 178 -3.09 -26.61 8.24
C ARG A 178 -2.54 -26.12 6.90
N PHE A 179 -2.18 -27.03 5.98
CA PHE A 179 -1.62 -26.65 4.68
C PHE A 179 -2.59 -25.85 3.79
N PRO A 180 -3.81 -26.34 3.46
CA PRO A 180 -4.77 -25.54 2.69
C PRO A 180 -5.15 -24.24 3.40
N VAL A 181 -5.30 -24.26 4.73
CA VAL A 181 -5.59 -23.04 5.51
C VAL A 181 -4.48 -22.00 5.36
N LEU A 182 -3.22 -22.45 5.35
CA LEU A 182 -2.05 -21.60 5.13
C LEU A 182 -2.04 -21.03 3.71
N CYS A 183 -2.28 -21.84 2.68
CA CYS A 183 -2.37 -21.38 1.28
C CYS A 183 -3.42 -20.26 1.11
N ILE A 184 -4.63 -20.48 1.62
CA ILE A 184 -5.71 -19.48 1.51
C ILE A 184 -5.41 -18.23 2.36
N ALA A 185 -4.83 -18.38 3.54
CA ALA A 185 -4.42 -17.25 4.38
C ALA A 185 -3.33 -16.41 3.70
N GLU A 186 -2.34 -17.06 3.09
CA GLU A 186 -1.27 -16.39 2.35
C GLU A 186 -1.81 -15.69 1.10
N LEU A 187 -2.70 -16.33 0.34
CA LEU A 187 -3.36 -15.71 -0.81
C LEU A 187 -4.16 -14.45 -0.42
N ALA A 188 -4.91 -14.53 0.68
CA ALA A 188 -5.65 -13.38 1.21
C ALA A 188 -4.69 -12.24 1.60
N ARG A 189 -3.59 -12.56 2.30
CA ARG A 189 -2.55 -11.59 2.67
C ARG A 189 -1.94 -10.93 1.43
N GLN A 190 -1.52 -11.71 0.44
CA GLN A 190 -0.94 -11.19 -0.80
C GLN A 190 -1.95 -10.31 -1.55
N SER A 191 -3.23 -10.64 -1.56
CA SER A 191 -4.28 -9.81 -2.18
C SER A 191 -4.41 -8.42 -1.56
N GLU A 192 -4.06 -8.26 -0.28
CA GLU A 192 -4.00 -6.94 0.38
C GLU A 192 -2.72 -6.16 0.04
N LEU A 193 -1.64 -6.85 -0.35
CA LEU A 193 -0.32 -6.25 -0.57
C LEU A 193 -0.07 -5.76 -2.00
N GLY A 194 -0.88 -6.17 -2.98
CA GLY A 194 -0.65 -5.83 -4.38
C GLY A 194 -1.55 -6.57 -5.37
N ALA A 195 -1.21 -6.48 -6.65
CA ALA A 195 -1.94 -7.16 -7.71
C ALA A 195 -1.50 -8.63 -7.81
N VAL A 196 -2.38 -9.55 -7.43
CA VAL A 196 -2.12 -10.99 -7.51
C VAL A 196 -2.19 -11.47 -8.96
N VAL A 197 -1.20 -12.28 -9.34
CA VAL A 197 -1.02 -12.93 -10.63
C VAL A 197 -0.87 -14.44 -10.39
N PRO A 198 -1.96 -15.21 -10.51
CA PRO A 198 -1.89 -16.65 -10.29
C PRO A 198 -1.09 -17.34 -11.40
N VAL A 199 -0.08 -18.14 -11.07
CA VAL A 199 0.61 -19.03 -12.00
C VAL A 199 0.25 -20.45 -11.65
N LEU A 200 -0.60 -21.06 -12.48
CA LEU A 200 -1.15 -22.39 -12.27
C LEU A 200 -0.33 -23.44 -13.00
N PHE A 201 0.23 -24.39 -12.26
CA PHE A 201 0.83 -25.61 -12.77
C PHE A 201 -0.16 -26.77 -12.61
N LEU A 202 -0.90 -27.06 -13.68
CA LEU A 202 -1.92 -28.11 -13.69
C LEU A 202 -1.78 -28.97 -14.96
N ASN A 203 -1.35 -30.22 -14.76
CA ASN A 203 -1.12 -31.22 -15.81
C ASN A 203 -2.23 -32.28 -15.82
N SER A 204 -1.92 -33.51 -15.40
CA SER A 204 -2.81 -34.68 -15.43
C SER A 204 -3.30 -35.14 -14.05
N GLY A 205 -2.93 -34.46 -12.96
CA GLY A 205 -3.37 -34.78 -11.60
C GLY A 205 -3.92 -33.56 -10.86
N LEU A 206 -4.79 -33.78 -9.87
CA LEU A 206 -5.34 -32.76 -8.96
C LEU A 206 -4.75 -32.79 -7.55
N GLY A 207 -3.78 -33.68 -7.30
CA GLY A 207 -3.36 -34.02 -5.94
C GLY A 207 -4.37 -34.95 -5.26
N THR A 208 -4.15 -35.25 -3.99
CA THR A 208 -5.09 -36.07 -3.19
C THR A 208 -5.87 -35.18 -2.23
N PRO A 209 -7.22 -35.28 -2.19
CA PRO A 209 -8.01 -34.51 -1.24
C PRO A 209 -7.76 -34.98 0.19
N LEU A 210 -8.02 -34.08 1.12
CA LEU A 210 -7.94 -34.39 2.54
C LEU A 210 -9.27 -34.98 3.03
N LEU A 211 -9.24 -35.71 4.14
CA LEU A 211 -10.47 -36.18 4.78
C LEU A 211 -11.27 -34.97 5.29
N PRO A 212 -12.58 -34.86 5.03
CA PRO A 212 -13.37 -33.72 5.51
C PRO A 212 -13.23 -33.49 7.02
N HIS A 213 -12.97 -32.25 7.44
CA HIS A 213 -12.84 -31.95 8.87
C HIS A 213 -14.19 -32.08 9.59
N THR A 214 -15.26 -31.66 8.90
CA THR A 214 -16.64 -31.71 9.36
C THR A 214 -17.53 -32.27 8.26
N LEU A 215 -18.45 -33.16 8.63
CA LEU A 215 -19.52 -33.66 7.77
C LEU A 215 -20.87 -33.37 8.41
N GLU A 216 -21.84 -32.88 7.63
CA GLU A 216 -23.20 -32.74 8.11
C GLU A 216 -23.77 -34.10 8.54
N CYS A 217 -24.62 -34.10 9.58
CA CYS A 217 -25.21 -35.35 10.07
C CYS A 217 -26.01 -36.10 9.01
N ALA A 218 -26.62 -35.40 8.05
CA ALA A 218 -27.36 -36.03 6.96
C ALA A 218 -26.41 -36.78 6.00
N ASP A 219 -25.32 -36.13 5.60
CA ASP A 219 -24.34 -36.68 4.66
C ASP A 219 -23.57 -37.87 5.26
N PHE A 220 -23.18 -37.78 6.53
CA PHE A 220 -22.48 -38.89 7.20
C PHE A 220 -23.39 -40.11 7.37
N LYS A 221 -24.67 -39.91 7.70
CA LYS A 221 -25.65 -41.01 7.77
C LYS A 221 -25.88 -41.64 6.40
N ALA A 222 -26.01 -40.83 5.35
CA ALA A 222 -26.12 -41.33 3.98
C ALA A 222 -24.90 -42.17 3.58
N ALA A 223 -23.69 -41.74 3.93
CA ALA A 223 -22.47 -42.49 3.70
C ALA A 223 -22.42 -43.83 4.46
N LEU A 224 -22.92 -43.87 5.70
CA LEU A 224 -23.03 -45.11 6.49
C LEU A 224 -24.07 -46.07 5.92
N ASP A 225 -25.22 -45.56 5.47
CA ASP A 225 -26.29 -46.38 4.89
C ASP A 225 -25.88 -46.97 3.53
N ALA A 226 -25.05 -46.25 2.76
CA ALA A 226 -24.52 -46.69 1.47
C ALA A 226 -23.29 -47.62 1.58
N ALA A 227 -22.66 -47.73 2.76
CA ALA A 227 -21.54 -48.63 2.97
C ALA A 227 -22.02 -50.09 3.09
N GLU A 228 -21.73 -50.92 2.08
CA GLU A 228 -22.18 -52.32 2.02
C GLU A 228 -21.43 -53.23 3.01
N ASP A 229 -20.13 -52.98 3.23
CA ASP A 229 -19.25 -53.80 4.08
C ASP A 229 -19.20 -53.29 5.52
N GLU A 230 -19.28 -54.20 6.50
CA GLU A 230 -19.11 -53.84 7.93
C GLU A 230 -17.72 -53.26 8.24
N ASN A 231 -16.70 -53.60 7.45
CA ASN A 231 -15.37 -52.99 7.57
C ASN A 231 -15.39 -51.50 7.17
N ASP A 232 -16.16 -51.12 6.15
CA ASP A 232 -16.26 -49.73 5.69
C ASP A 232 -17.01 -48.87 6.71
N LYS A 233 -18.10 -49.40 7.30
CA LYS A 233 -18.81 -48.76 8.41
C LYS A 233 -17.93 -48.61 9.64
N ALA A 234 -17.16 -49.64 9.99
CA ALA A 234 -16.21 -49.58 11.10
C ALA A 234 -15.12 -48.53 10.84
N LEU A 235 -14.66 -48.39 9.60
CA LEU A 235 -13.67 -47.38 9.21
C LEU A 235 -14.23 -45.96 9.32
N LEU A 236 -15.45 -45.70 8.83
CA LEU A 236 -16.09 -44.39 8.97
C LEU A 236 -16.30 -44.00 10.44
N ASN A 237 -16.84 -44.91 11.26
CA ASN A 237 -17.05 -44.66 12.70
C ASN A 237 -15.74 -44.58 13.50
N LYS A 238 -14.64 -45.14 13.00
CA LYS A 238 -13.31 -44.99 13.59
C LYS A 238 -12.75 -43.58 13.39
N TRP A 239 -13.02 -42.99 12.21
CA TRP A 239 -12.46 -41.69 11.83
C TRP A 239 -13.36 -40.50 12.16
N TYR A 240 -14.68 -40.70 12.32
CA TYR A 240 -15.63 -39.62 12.59
C TYR A 240 -16.46 -39.87 13.86
N SER A 241 -16.61 -38.84 14.70
CA SER A 241 -17.47 -38.86 15.87
C SER A 241 -18.49 -37.72 15.83
N LEU A 242 -19.65 -37.94 16.42
CA LEU A 242 -20.69 -36.91 16.53
C LEU A 242 -20.27 -35.84 17.53
N ASP A 243 -20.16 -34.60 17.08
CA ASP A 243 -19.98 -33.44 17.93
C ASP A 243 -21.33 -32.73 18.15
N SER A 244 -21.87 -32.88 19.36
CA SER A 244 -23.12 -32.23 19.79
C SER A 244 -22.91 -30.81 20.34
N SER A 245 -21.67 -30.33 20.43
CA SER A 245 -21.36 -28.97 20.90
C SER A 245 -21.57 -27.88 19.84
N THR A 246 -21.60 -28.27 18.56
CA THR A 246 -21.90 -27.38 17.43
C THR A 246 -23.40 -27.31 17.16
N THR A 247 -23.88 -26.16 16.67
CA THR A 247 -25.29 -25.98 16.28
C THR A 247 -25.34 -25.48 14.83
N PRO A 248 -25.82 -26.29 13.85
CA PRO A 248 -26.30 -27.67 13.99
C PRO A 248 -25.19 -28.67 14.36
N PRO A 249 -25.51 -29.82 15.00
CA PRO A 249 -24.54 -30.85 15.30
C PRO A 249 -23.95 -31.44 14.00
N CYS A 250 -22.69 -31.83 14.02
CA CYS A 250 -21.99 -32.40 12.87
C CYS A 250 -21.06 -33.54 13.28
N TYR A 251 -20.62 -34.35 12.32
CA TYR A 251 -19.58 -35.35 12.55
C TYR A 251 -18.20 -34.72 12.32
N ARG A 252 -17.29 -34.88 13.27
CA ARG A 252 -15.92 -34.35 13.20
C ARG A 252 -14.90 -35.47 13.10
N LEU A 253 -13.79 -35.18 12.41
CA LEU A 253 -12.65 -36.08 12.32
C LEU A 253 -12.02 -36.29 13.71
N VAL A 254 -11.88 -37.53 14.15
CA VAL A 254 -11.51 -37.91 15.54
C VAL A 254 -10.00 -37.83 15.80
N ARG A 255 -9.17 -37.95 14.75
CA ARG A 255 -7.72 -38.10 14.88
C ARG A 255 -7.00 -37.10 14.00
N GLY A 256 -5.89 -36.56 14.50
CA GLY A 256 -4.86 -35.98 13.64
C GLY A 256 -4.32 -37.01 12.66
N ALA A 257 -3.60 -36.57 11.63
CA ALA A 257 -3.14 -37.40 10.53
C ALA A 257 -1.64 -37.80 10.62
N PRO A 258 -1.13 -38.51 11.66
CA PRO A 258 0.25 -38.91 11.67
C PRO A 258 0.58 -39.81 10.48
N ALA A 259 1.79 -39.68 9.95
CA ALA A 259 2.25 -40.38 8.75
C ALA A 259 2.04 -41.92 8.77
N ARG A 260 1.95 -42.54 9.95
CA ARG A 260 1.65 -43.98 10.16
C ARG A 260 0.26 -44.39 9.68
N TRP A 261 -0.71 -43.47 9.65
CA TRP A 261 -2.09 -43.75 9.27
C TRP A 261 -2.41 -43.46 7.80
N ARG A 262 -1.42 -43.02 6.99
CA ARG A 262 -1.63 -42.64 5.57
C ARG A 262 -2.38 -43.69 4.75
N ARG A 263 -2.05 -44.98 4.93
CA ARG A 263 -2.74 -46.08 4.21
C ARG A 263 -4.19 -46.23 4.65
N GLU A 264 -4.48 -46.07 5.94
CA GLU A 264 -5.86 -46.13 6.42
C GLU A 264 -6.66 -44.90 5.97
N MET A 265 -6.07 -43.70 6.00
CA MET A 265 -6.72 -42.49 5.51
C MET A 265 -7.07 -42.59 4.02
N ALA A 266 -6.18 -43.14 3.19
CA ALA A 266 -6.45 -43.38 1.79
C ALA A 266 -7.63 -44.36 1.60
N LYS A 267 -7.70 -45.42 2.41
CA LYS A 267 -8.85 -46.33 2.42
C LYS A 267 -10.14 -45.63 2.82
N THR A 268 -10.12 -44.81 3.88
CA THR A 268 -11.30 -44.05 4.33
C THR A 268 -11.77 -43.09 3.24
N LEU A 269 -10.85 -42.44 2.54
CA LEU A 269 -11.16 -41.55 1.43
C LEU A 269 -11.82 -42.30 0.26
N ASN A 270 -11.33 -43.49 -0.09
CA ASN A 270 -11.99 -44.34 -1.08
C ASN A 270 -13.41 -44.73 -0.68
N VAL A 271 -13.62 -45.07 0.60
CA VAL A 271 -14.96 -45.36 1.13
C VAL A 271 -15.85 -44.14 0.96
N LEU A 272 -15.41 -42.95 1.38
CA LEU A 272 -16.18 -41.71 1.24
C LEU A 272 -16.53 -41.39 -0.22
N VAL A 273 -15.60 -41.56 -1.16
CA VAL A 273 -15.89 -41.34 -2.59
C VAL A 273 -16.96 -42.30 -3.12
N ARG A 274 -16.98 -43.54 -2.63
CA ARG A 274 -17.95 -44.56 -3.06
C ARG A 274 -19.33 -44.36 -2.43
N THR A 275 -19.40 -43.83 -1.21
CA THR A 275 -20.63 -43.82 -0.40
C THR A 275 -21.30 -42.45 -0.31
N LEU A 276 -20.56 -41.35 -0.42
CA LEU A 276 -21.16 -40.02 -0.36
C LEU A 276 -21.94 -39.70 -1.65
N PRO A 277 -23.06 -38.95 -1.53
CA PRO A 277 -23.71 -38.36 -2.69
C PRO A 277 -22.77 -37.45 -3.48
N GLN A 278 -22.98 -37.33 -4.80
CA GLN A 278 -22.11 -36.54 -5.67
C GLN A 278 -21.99 -35.06 -5.20
N GLU A 279 -23.07 -34.45 -4.74
CA GLU A 279 -23.08 -33.07 -4.23
C GLU A 279 -22.20 -32.94 -2.96
N ALA A 280 -22.25 -33.94 -2.08
CA ALA A 280 -21.43 -33.98 -0.87
C ALA A 280 -19.95 -34.24 -1.21
N CYS A 281 -19.66 -35.12 -2.18
CA CYS A 281 -18.31 -35.28 -2.71
C CYS A 281 -17.79 -33.91 -3.20
N ASP A 282 -18.53 -33.22 -4.07
CA ASP A 282 -18.14 -31.93 -4.66
C ASP A 282 -17.87 -30.86 -3.59
N ALA A 283 -18.65 -30.86 -2.50
CA ALA A 283 -18.49 -29.93 -1.39
C ALA A 283 -17.30 -30.24 -0.46
N TYR A 284 -17.08 -31.50 -0.09
CA TYR A 284 -16.15 -31.86 0.99
C TYR A 284 -14.79 -32.39 0.51
N LEU A 285 -14.72 -33.00 -0.68
CA LEU A 285 -13.52 -33.71 -1.16
C LEU A 285 -12.71 -32.88 -2.16
N THR A 286 -12.65 -31.56 -1.95
CA THR A 286 -11.84 -30.64 -2.76
C THR A 286 -10.35 -30.80 -2.47
N THR A 287 -9.50 -30.67 -3.49
CA THR A 287 -8.04 -30.61 -3.31
C THR A 287 -7.57 -29.17 -3.07
N VAL A 288 -6.31 -29.03 -2.64
CA VAL A 288 -5.71 -27.71 -2.35
C VAL A 288 -5.71 -26.83 -3.61
N VAL A 289 -5.31 -27.38 -4.77
CA VAL A 289 -5.29 -26.61 -6.02
C VAL A 289 -6.70 -26.21 -6.46
N GLU A 290 -7.73 -27.03 -6.21
CA GLU A 290 -9.12 -26.66 -6.48
C GLU A 290 -9.53 -25.46 -5.61
N GLN A 291 -9.18 -25.46 -4.32
CA GLN A 291 -9.44 -24.33 -3.41
C GLN A 291 -8.67 -23.07 -3.84
N GLU A 292 -7.41 -23.19 -4.22
CA GLU A 292 -6.61 -22.06 -4.72
C GLU A 292 -7.21 -21.48 -6.01
N VAL A 293 -7.61 -22.32 -6.97
CA VAL A 293 -8.26 -21.88 -8.22
C VAL A 293 -9.62 -21.25 -7.94
N GLN A 294 -10.37 -21.78 -6.97
CA GLN A 294 -11.64 -21.20 -6.53
C GLN A 294 -11.43 -19.76 -6.02
N HIS A 295 -10.50 -19.57 -5.06
CA HIS A 295 -10.25 -18.26 -4.44
C HIS A 295 -9.50 -17.27 -5.35
N THR A 296 -8.81 -17.75 -6.40
CA THR A 296 -8.14 -16.89 -7.39
C THR A 296 -9.00 -16.66 -8.63
N VAL A 297 -9.17 -17.69 -9.48
CA VAL A 297 -9.75 -17.57 -10.82
C VAL A 297 -11.27 -17.47 -10.77
N LEU A 298 -11.94 -18.28 -9.94
CA LEU A 298 -13.40 -18.39 -10.00
C LEU A 298 -14.11 -17.29 -9.18
N MET A 299 -13.50 -16.83 -8.09
CA MET A 299 -14.06 -15.75 -7.25
C MET A 299 -13.59 -14.34 -7.67
N SER A 300 -12.51 -14.20 -8.44
CA SER A 300 -11.98 -12.89 -8.87
C SER A 300 -11.76 -12.81 -10.38
N VAL A 301 -12.62 -12.04 -11.05
CA VAL A 301 -12.52 -11.78 -12.50
C VAL A 301 -11.20 -11.10 -12.87
N GLU A 302 -10.67 -10.24 -11.99
CA GLU A 302 -9.40 -9.56 -12.24
C GLU A 302 -8.22 -10.51 -12.14
N ALA A 303 -8.19 -11.39 -11.12
CA ALA A 303 -7.15 -12.39 -10.99
C ALA A 303 -7.23 -13.42 -12.13
N ALA A 304 -8.43 -13.81 -12.55
CA ALA A 304 -8.62 -14.68 -13.73
C ALA A 304 -8.01 -14.08 -15.01
N ARG A 305 -8.20 -12.78 -15.26
CA ARG A 305 -7.60 -12.09 -16.43
C ARG A 305 -6.06 -12.08 -16.39
N ARG A 306 -5.49 -12.15 -15.19
CA ARG A 306 -4.03 -12.14 -14.95
C ARG A 306 -3.46 -13.54 -14.75
N CYS A 307 -4.29 -14.57 -14.64
CA CYS A 307 -3.84 -15.92 -14.37
C CYS A 307 -3.14 -16.52 -15.60
N VAL A 308 -1.96 -17.11 -15.38
CA VAL A 308 -1.16 -17.84 -16.38
C VAL A 308 -1.22 -19.33 -16.06
N TRP A 309 -1.68 -20.14 -16.99
CA TRP A 309 -1.77 -21.58 -16.83
C TRP A 309 -0.70 -22.28 -17.66
N VAL A 310 0.21 -22.99 -16.99
CA VAL A 310 1.21 -23.86 -17.61
C VAL A 310 0.67 -25.28 -17.66
N TRP A 311 0.57 -25.83 -18.87
CA TRP A 311 0.03 -27.15 -19.14
C TRP A 311 0.98 -27.97 -20.02
N ARG A 312 1.45 -29.11 -19.50
CA ARG A 312 2.25 -30.08 -20.24
C ARG A 312 1.34 -30.98 -21.09
N ALA A 313 1.37 -30.78 -22.42
CA ALA A 313 0.58 -31.57 -23.35
C ALA A 313 1.27 -32.93 -23.61
N GLY A 314 0.61 -34.04 -23.24
CA GLY A 314 1.04 -35.40 -23.57
C GLY A 314 1.72 -36.21 -22.46
N ALA A 315 1.47 -35.91 -21.18
CA ALA A 315 1.90 -36.80 -20.09
C ALA A 315 1.34 -38.22 -20.33
N ALA A 316 2.23 -39.17 -20.63
CA ALA A 316 1.87 -40.55 -20.84
C ALA A 316 1.15 -41.09 -19.59
N ALA A 317 0.13 -41.93 -19.80
CA ALA A 317 -0.47 -42.70 -18.73
C ALA A 317 0.62 -43.42 -17.92
N PRO A 318 0.46 -43.58 -16.60
CA PRO A 318 1.44 -44.28 -15.78
C PRO A 318 1.80 -45.64 -16.41
N PRO A 319 3.06 -46.10 -16.33
CA PRO A 319 3.43 -47.43 -16.78
C PRO A 319 2.53 -48.47 -16.11
N ALA A 320 2.14 -49.53 -16.83
CA ALA A 320 1.15 -50.52 -16.38
C ALA A 320 1.45 -51.25 -15.05
N GLN A 321 2.65 -51.04 -14.47
CA GLN A 321 3.05 -51.52 -13.15
C GLN A 321 2.54 -50.64 -11.98
N ASP A 322 2.14 -49.39 -12.26
CA ASP A 322 1.50 -48.46 -11.32
C ASP A 322 -0.02 -48.35 -11.53
N ALA A 323 -0.63 -49.35 -12.18
CA ALA A 323 -2.08 -49.39 -12.33
C ALA A 323 -2.74 -49.46 -10.94
N PRO A 324 -3.70 -48.58 -10.62
CA PRO A 324 -4.33 -48.55 -9.30
C PRO A 324 -4.92 -49.92 -8.96
N GLU A 325 -4.80 -50.34 -7.70
CA GLU A 325 -5.44 -51.57 -7.24
C GLU A 325 -6.96 -51.51 -7.55
N PRO A 326 -7.66 -52.65 -7.71
CA PRO A 326 -9.07 -52.67 -8.07
C PRO A 326 -9.97 -51.81 -7.15
N ALA A 327 -9.57 -51.64 -5.89
CA ALA A 327 -10.24 -50.82 -4.88
C ALA A 327 -10.09 -49.30 -5.07
N ASP A 328 -9.10 -48.84 -5.85
CA ASP A 328 -8.76 -47.42 -6.05
C ASP A 328 -9.39 -46.80 -7.31
N HIS A 329 -10.04 -47.61 -8.15
CA HIS A 329 -10.62 -47.15 -9.43
C HIS A 329 -11.68 -46.06 -9.28
N ALA A 330 -12.54 -46.13 -8.26
CA ALA A 330 -13.60 -45.15 -8.02
C ALA A 330 -13.03 -43.77 -7.69
N HIS A 331 -12.05 -43.71 -6.78
CA HIS A 331 -11.35 -42.48 -6.41
C HIS A 331 -10.57 -41.89 -7.58
N HIS A 332 -9.86 -42.72 -8.36
CA HIS A 332 -9.15 -42.24 -9.55
C HIS A 332 -10.13 -41.68 -10.61
N SER A 333 -11.25 -42.35 -10.85
CA SER A 333 -12.29 -41.88 -11.78
C SER A 333 -12.90 -40.55 -11.33
N GLU A 334 -13.12 -40.37 -10.03
CA GLU A 334 -13.64 -39.12 -9.47
C GLU A 334 -12.64 -37.97 -9.61
N LEU A 335 -11.36 -38.20 -9.32
CA LEU A 335 -10.31 -37.19 -9.55
C LEU A 335 -10.20 -36.81 -11.03
N GLN A 336 -10.31 -37.78 -11.94
CA GLN A 336 -10.28 -37.49 -13.38
C GLN A 336 -11.51 -36.67 -13.81
N ARG A 337 -12.70 -36.98 -13.28
CA ARG A 337 -13.93 -36.20 -13.54
C ARG A 337 -13.76 -34.75 -13.09
N ARG A 338 -13.24 -34.54 -11.87
CA ARG A 338 -12.96 -33.20 -11.33
C ARG A 338 -11.92 -32.46 -12.12
N LEU A 339 -10.84 -33.12 -12.52
CA LEU A 339 -9.79 -32.51 -13.33
C LEU A 339 -10.36 -31.99 -14.65
N ASN A 340 -11.20 -32.80 -15.30
CA ASN A 340 -11.86 -32.41 -16.55
C ASN A 340 -12.79 -31.21 -16.35
N ASN A 341 -13.52 -31.16 -15.23
CA ASN A 341 -14.37 -30.01 -14.88
C ASN A 341 -13.54 -28.75 -14.64
N LEU A 342 -12.50 -28.83 -13.81
CA LEU A 342 -11.62 -27.70 -13.52
C LEU A 342 -10.93 -27.18 -14.79
N GLN A 343 -10.41 -28.07 -15.64
CA GLN A 343 -9.82 -27.68 -16.92
C GLN A 343 -10.84 -27.02 -17.87
N LYS A 344 -12.11 -27.42 -17.81
CA LYS A 344 -13.18 -26.79 -18.60
C LYS A 344 -13.47 -25.38 -18.08
N ASP A 345 -13.55 -25.21 -16.76
CA ASP A 345 -13.80 -23.91 -16.14
C ASP A 345 -12.63 -22.95 -16.37
N LEU A 346 -11.38 -23.42 -16.26
CA LEU A 346 -10.19 -22.64 -16.59
C LEU A 346 -10.22 -22.16 -18.04
N LYS A 347 -10.59 -23.01 -19.01
CA LYS A 347 -10.71 -22.61 -20.42
C LYS A 347 -11.83 -21.59 -20.66
N LEU A 348 -12.83 -21.52 -19.79
CA LEU A 348 -13.94 -20.58 -19.88
C LEU A 348 -13.58 -19.20 -19.29
N HIS A 349 -12.76 -19.17 -18.23
CA HIS A 349 -12.40 -17.93 -17.53
C HIS A 349 -11.07 -17.31 -17.99
N LEU A 350 -10.12 -18.12 -18.47
CA LEU A 350 -8.78 -17.66 -18.86
C LEU A 350 -8.73 -17.24 -20.33
N SER A 351 -7.89 -16.24 -20.61
CA SER A 351 -7.58 -15.88 -21.99
C SER A 351 -6.64 -16.93 -22.62
N GLU A 352 -6.85 -17.27 -23.90
CA GLU A 352 -5.98 -18.23 -24.61
C GLU A 352 -4.50 -17.80 -24.62
N ARG A 353 -4.24 -16.48 -24.58
CA ARG A 353 -2.89 -15.93 -24.51
C ARG A 353 -2.16 -16.35 -23.24
N ASN A 354 -2.88 -16.53 -22.14
CA ASN A 354 -2.29 -16.88 -20.85
C ASN A 354 -2.17 -18.40 -20.64
N ILE A 355 -2.54 -19.23 -21.62
CA ILE A 355 -2.40 -20.69 -21.55
C ILE A 355 -1.11 -21.09 -22.27
N ILE A 356 -0.10 -21.50 -21.51
CA ILE A 356 1.18 -21.98 -22.02
C ILE A 356 1.09 -23.49 -22.21
N ARG A 357 1.13 -23.94 -23.46
CA ARG A 357 1.11 -25.36 -23.82
C ARG A 357 2.53 -25.83 -24.10
N ALA A 358 3.13 -26.55 -23.16
CA ALA A 358 4.48 -27.08 -23.32
C ALA A 358 4.40 -28.53 -23.83
N SER A 359 5.00 -28.82 -24.98
CA SER A 359 5.01 -30.17 -25.57
C SER A 359 6.34 -30.85 -25.28
N VAL A 360 6.32 -31.95 -24.53
CA VAL A 360 7.49 -32.83 -24.37
C VAL A 360 7.56 -33.72 -25.61
N ARG A 361 8.35 -33.33 -26.62
CA ARG A 361 8.64 -34.25 -27.73
C ARG A 361 9.51 -35.38 -27.19
N GLY A 362 8.90 -36.54 -26.99
CA GLY A 362 9.55 -37.71 -26.44
C GLY A 362 10.85 -38.07 -27.16
N ARG A 363 11.97 -37.94 -26.43
CA ARG A 363 13.13 -38.83 -26.50
C ARG A 363 14.00 -38.58 -25.28
N ALA A 364 14.25 -39.64 -24.53
CA ALA A 364 15.27 -39.69 -23.49
C ALA A 364 16.65 -39.43 -24.12
N VAL A 365 17.05 -38.16 -24.14
CA VAL A 365 18.43 -37.72 -24.32
C VAL A 365 18.66 -36.69 -23.20
N PRO A 366 19.76 -36.78 -22.43
CA PRO A 366 20.02 -35.87 -21.30
C PRO A 366 20.19 -34.38 -21.69
N SER A 367 20.09 -34.03 -22.97
CA SER A 367 20.18 -32.66 -23.50
C SER A 367 18.82 -32.06 -23.90
N GLY A 368 17.70 -32.79 -23.74
CA GLY A 368 16.35 -32.32 -24.11
C GLY A 368 15.59 -31.54 -23.02
N ASP A 369 15.97 -31.71 -21.75
CA ASP A 369 15.32 -31.04 -20.62
C ASP A 369 15.60 -29.53 -20.60
N ASP A 370 16.77 -29.11 -21.11
CA ASP A 370 17.16 -27.69 -21.18
C ASP A 370 16.32 -26.92 -22.20
N GLU A 371 16.08 -27.47 -23.41
CA GLU A 371 15.30 -26.79 -24.45
C GLU A 371 13.83 -26.64 -24.06
N TYR A 372 13.25 -27.65 -23.39
CA TYR A 372 11.91 -27.58 -22.84
C TYR A 372 11.78 -26.51 -21.75
N THR A 373 12.67 -26.55 -20.76
CA THR A 373 12.66 -25.63 -19.62
C THR A 373 12.90 -24.20 -20.09
N GLU A 374 13.76 -24.00 -21.07
CA GLU A 374 14.04 -22.72 -21.72
C GLU A 374 12.83 -22.18 -22.50
N GLY A 375 12.10 -23.05 -23.21
CA GLY A 375 10.84 -22.69 -23.87
C GLY A 375 9.77 -22.24 -22.88
N VAL A 376 9.61 -22.96 -21.76
CA VAL A 376 8.70 -22.58 -20.67
C VAL A 376 9.13 -21.26 -20.02
N ARG A 377 10.42 -21.09 -19.74
CA ARG A 377 11.00 -19.85 -19.18
C ARG A 377 10.70 -18.64 -20.05
N THR A 378 10.90 -18.77 -21.36
CA THR A 378 10.65 -17.70 -22.33
C THR A 378 9.18 -17.35 -22.39
N ALA A 379 8.30 -18.36 -22.50
CA ALA A 379 6.86 -18.15 -22.54
C ALA A 379 6.33 -17.49 -21.25
N LEU A 380 6.76 -17.97 -20.07
CA LEU A 380 6.43 -17.34 -18.78
C LEU A 380 6.91 -15.89 -18.73
N GLY A 381 8.16 -15.65 -19.13
CA GLY A 381 8.76 -14.32 -19.18
C GLY A 381 7.94 -13.33 -20.00
N GLU A 382 7.57 -13.69 -21.23
CA GLU A 382 6.77 -12.84 -22.11
C GLU A 382 5.38 -12.52 -21.54
N ARG A 383 4.68 -13.53 -20.99
CA ARG A 383 3.33 -13.32 -20.44
C ARG A 383 3.37 -12.46 -19.20
N LEU A 384 4.29 -12.73 -18.29
CA LEU A 384 4.44 -11.95 -17.06
C LEU A 384 4.91 -10.51 -17.35
N ASP A 385 5.78 -10.30 -18.33
CA ASP A 385 6.18 -8.95 -18.79
C ASP A 385 4.97 -8.16 -19.30
N SER A 386 4.14 -8.78 -20.15
CA SER A 386 2.93 -8.13 -20.67
C SER A 386 1.92 -7.81 -19.59
N LEU A 387 1.81 -8.65 -18.56
CA LEU A 387 0.93 -8.40 -17.41
C LEU A 387 1.47 -7.26 -16.54
N LEU A 388 2.78 -7.21 -16.30
CA LEU A 388 3.42 -6.11 -15.59
C LEU A 388 3.19 -4.78 -16.32
N ASP A 389 3.34 -4.76 -17.65
CA ASP A 389 3.11 -3.54 -18.45
C ASP A 389 1.64 -3.08 -18.38
N GLY A 390 0.70 -4.02 -18.38
CA GLY A 390 -0.72 -3.72 -18.14
C GLY A 390 -0.97 -3.12 -16.76
N LEU A 391 -0.35 -3.68 -15.72
CA LEU A 391 -0.45 -3.17 -14.34
C LEU A 391 0.17 -1.79 -14.17
N ILE A 392 1.31 -1.53 -14.82
CA ILE A 392 1.95 -0.20 -14.83
C ILE A 392 1.01 0.81 -15.48
N ALA A 393 0.49 0.52 -16.68
CA ALA A 393 -0.42 1.40 -17.40
C ALA A 393 -1.73 1.67 -16.65
N GLU A 394 -2.27 0.68 -15.93
CA GLU A 394 -3.47 0.84 -15.07
C GLU A 394 -3.22 1.78 -13.88
N ASN A 395 -1.98 1.91 -13.41
CA ASN A 395 -1.61 2.68 -12.21
C ASN A 395 -1.10 4.11 -12.52
N GLU A 396 -0.85 4.42 -13.79
CA GLU A 396 -0.50 5.76 -14.27
C GLU A 396 -1.76 6.67 -14.33
N LEU A 397 -2.23 7.13 -13.17
CA LEU A 397 -3.23 8.20 -13.08
C LEU A 397 -2.56 9.58 -13.11
N PRO A 398 -3.15 10.60 -13.76
CA PRO A 398 -2.55 11.93 -13.87
C PRO A 398 -2.65 12.70 -12.53
N ALA A 399 -1.52 13.24 -12.07
CA ALA A 399 -1.45 14.09 -10.90
C ALA A 399 -1.67 15.56 -11.28
N GLY A 400 -2.91 16.03 -11.13
CA GLY A 400 -3.22 17.46 -11.06
C GLY A 400 -3.60 17.83 -9.63
N TYR A 401 -2.63 17.90 -8.72
CA TYR A 401 -2.86 18.23 -7.31
C TYR A 401 -2.65 19.73 -6.99
N ASN A 402 -2.60 20.60 -8.01
CA ASN A 402 -2.42 22.05 -7.86
C ASN A 402 -1.24 22.44 -6.94
N GLY A 403 -0.12 21.70 -7.03
CA GLY A 403 1.08 21.93 -6.21
C GLY A 403 1.06 21.28 -4.82
N ILE A 404 0.06 20.45 -4.50
CA ILE A 404 0.03 19.63 -3.29
C ILE A 404 0.73 18.29 -3.57
N PRO A 405 1.73 17.87 -2.77
CA PRO A 405 2.41 16.60 -2.97
C PRO A 405 1.48 15.39 -2.79
N THR A 406 1.58 14.40 -3.70
CA THR A 406 0.88 13.11 -3.58
C THR A 406 1.19 12.41 -2.25
N SER A 407 2.42 12.56 -1.75
CA SER A 407 2.88 11.96 -0.50
C SER A 407 2.07 12.42 0.72
N LEU A 408 1.53 13.64 0.71
CA LEU A 408 0.64 14.13 1.77
C LEU A 408 -0.70 13.38 1.77
N PHE A 409 -1.27 13.11 0.60
CA PHE A 409 -2.51 12.33 0.49
C PHE A 409 -2.30 10.88 0.91
N ASP A 410 -1.18 10.27 0.50
CA ASP A 410 -0.83 8.90 0.88
C ASP A 410 -0.67 8.79 2.41
N GLU A 411 0.02 9.76 3.03
CA GLU A 411 0.15 9.85 4.49
C GLU A 411 -1.21 9.96 5.19
N ILE A 412 -2.06 10.91 4.76
CA ILE A 412 -3.39 11.08 5.35
C ILE A 412 -4.23 9.81 5.22
N ASN A 413 -4.20 9.17 4.05
CA ASN A 413 -4.98 7.94 3.80
C ASN A 413 -4.54 6.79 4.71
N GLU A 414 -3.24 6.59 4.94
CA GLU A 414 -2.74 5.55 5.86
C GLU A 414 -3.22 5.79 7.30
N HIS A 415 -3.15 7.02 7.81
CA HIS A 415 -3.63 7.34 9.16
C HIS A 415 -5.14 7.20 9.31
N LEU A 416 -5.92 7.62 8.31
CA LEU A 416 -7.37 7.47 8.34
C LEU A 416 -7.80 5.99 8.23
N SER A 417 -7.15 5.20 7.39
CA SER A 417 -7.41 3.76 7.24
C SER A 417 -7.12 3.01 8.54
N PHE A 418 -5.97 3.33 9.17
CA PHE A 418 -5.65 2.79 10.49
C PHE A 418 -6.67 3.24 11.56
N CYS A 419 -7.06 4.52 11.55
CA CYS A 419 -8.08 5.06 12.47
C CYS A 419 -9.39 4.28 12.36
N GLN A 420 -9.88 4.05 11.14
CA GLN A 420 -11.12 3.32 10.91
C GLN A 420 -11.05 1.87 11.44
N LYS A 421 -9.95 1.16 11.17
CA LYS A 421 -9.72 -0.21 11.68
C LYS A 421 -9.62 -0.21 13.21
N ALA A 422 -8.86 0.71 13.80
CA ALA A 422 -8.69 0.82 15.24
C ALA A 422 -10.00 1.15 15.98
N ALA A 423 -10.89 1.95 15.36
CA ALA A 423 -12.20 2.32 15.89
C ALA A 423 -13.22 1.16 15.91
N GLN A 424 -12.98 0.08 15.15
CA GLN A 424 -13.82 -1.13 15.17
C GLN A 424 -13.45 -2.07 16.33
N CYS A 425 -12.25 -1.93 16.90
CA CYS A 425 -11.74 -2.82 17.95
C CYS A 425 -11.92 -2.28 19.38
N THR A 426 -12.83 -1.33 19.62
CA THR A 426 -13.07 -0.74 20.94
C THR A 426 -14.26 -1.37 21.65
N SER A 427 -14.13 -1.58 22.95
CA SER A 427 -15.26 -1.78 23.86
C SER A 427 -16.03 -0.46 24.09
N ASN A 428 -17.31 -0.56 24.48
CA ASN A 428 -18.19 0.59 24.72
C ASN A 428 -17.81 1.36 26.00
N ARG A 429 -16.76 2.18 25.93
CA ARG A 429 -16.32 3.11 26.99
C ARG A 429 -17.14 4.39 27.00
N GLU A 430 -18.46 4.28 27.16
CA GLU A 430 -19.40 5.39 26.94
C GLU A 430 -19.11 6.61 27.84
N ILE A 431 -18.71 6.42 29.09
CA ILE A 431 -18.42 7.52 30.03
C ILE A 431 -17.30 8.41 29.49
N THR A 432 -16.14 7.83 29.19
CA THR A 432 -14.99 8.61 28.69
C THR A 432 -15.23 9.09 27.26
N LEU A 433 -15.96 8.34 26.42
CA LEU A 433 -16.35 8.83 25.09
C LEU A 433 -17.24 10.08 25.22
N ASN A 434 -18.12 10.12 26.21
CA ASN A 434 -18.92 11.31 26.51
C ASN A 434 -18.07 12.46 27.07
N GLU A 435 -17.03 12.19 27.86
CA GLU A 435 -16.07 13.21 28.28
C GLU A 435 -15.29 13.81 27.10
N LEU A 436 -14.82 12.97 26.17
CA LEU A 436 -14.17 13.44 24.95
C LEU A 436 -15.14 14.21 24.07
N LYS A 437 -16.38 13.74 23.92
CA LYS A 437 -17.43 14.46 23.22
C LYS A 437 -17.66 15.84 23.84
N SER A 438 -17.78 15.91 25.17
CA SER A 438 -17.93 17.15 25.93
C SER A 438 -16.73 18.09 25.74
N TYR A 439 -15.50 17.56 25.70
CA TYR A 439 -14.31 18.34 25.38
C TYR A 439 -14.34 18.88 23.95
N ILE A 440 -14.67 18.04 22.96
CA ILE A 440 -14.72 18.41 21.54
C ILE A 440 -15.75 19.52 21.32
N THR A 441 -16.93 19.42 21.94
CA THR A 441 -18.02 20.41 21.78
C THR A 441 -17.97 21.56 22.78
N GLY A 442 -17.06 21.54 23.75
CA GLY A 442 -17.00 22.50 24.85
C GLY A 442 -16.13 23.74 24.56
N GLU A 443 -16.01 24.64 25.53
CA GLU A 443 -15.28 25.92 25.40
C GLU A 443 -13.79 25.84 25.81
N SER A 444 -13.28 24.63 26.10
CA SER A 444 -11.88 24.47 26.55
C SER A 444 -10.87 24.81 25.45
N ASN A 445 -9.94 25.72 25.75
CA ASN A 445 -8.90 26.19 24.82
C ASN A 445 -7.50 25.67 25.18
N VAL A 446 -7.42 24.50 25.81
CA VAL A 446 -6.14 23.81 26.10
C VAL A 446 -6.16 22.43 25.46
N PRO A 447 -5.00 21.85 25.09
CA PRO A 447 -4.96 20.47 24.63
C PRO A 447 -5.48 19.51 25.71
N LEU A 448 -5.94 18.33 25.30
CA LEU A 448 -6.33 17.25 26.20
C LEU A 448 -5.34 16.09 26.07
N ALA A 449 -4.71 15.72 27.19
CA ALA A 449 -3.79 14.60 27.26
C ALA A 449 -4.48 13.37 27.84
N LEU A 450 -4.55 12.30 27.05
CA LEU A 450 -5.02 10.99 27.47
C LEU A 450 -3.83 10.14 27.93
N ILE A 451 -3.76 9.90 29.24
CA ILE A 451 -2.66 9.18 29.88
C ILE A 451 -3.11 7.79 30.30
N GLY A 452 -2.23 6.79 30.15
CA GLY A 452 -2.45 5.47 30.73
C GLY A 452 -1.34 4.50 30.37
N SER A 453 -1.33 3.33 31.00
CA SER A 453 -0.31 2.29 30.79
C SER A 453 -0.25 1.76 29.34
N ALA A 454 0.84 1.08 29.00
CA ALA A 454 0.96 0.37 27.72
C ALA A 454 -0.16 -0.67 27.58
N GLY A 455 -0.71 -0.84 26.37
CA GLY A 455 -1.75 -1.82 26.09
C GLY A 455 -3.16 -1.50 26.65
N CYS A 456 -3.38 -0.36 27.33
CA CYS A 456 -4.69 0.00 27.91
C CYS A 456 -5.75 0.47 26.87
N GLY A 457 -5.39 0.58 25.59
CA GLY A 457 -6.31 0.92 24.50
C GLY A 457 -6.44 2.41 24.16
N LYS A 458 -5.44 3.25 24.47
CA LYS A 458 -5.45 4.70 24.17
C LYS A 458 -5.71 4.99 22.68
N ALA A 459 -4.98 4.30 21.79
CA ALA A 459 -5.07 4.50 20.36
C ALA A 459 -6.44 4.14 19.77
N THR A 460 -7.00 3.00 20.17
CA THR A 460 -8.33 2.56 19.72
C THR A 460 -9.41 3.51 20.24
N PHE A 461 -9.26 4.00 21.47
CA PHE A 461 -10.18 4.95 22.09
C PHE A 461 -10.20 6.32 21.37
N VAL A 462 -9.03 6.90 21.08
CA VAL A 462 -8.96 8.15 20.29
C VAL A 462 -9.51 7.94 18.88
N ALA A 463 -9.20 6.79 18.24
CA ALA A 463 -9.73 6.48 16.93
C ALA A 463 -11.27 6.44 16.90
N ARG A 464 -11.90 5.87 17.94
CA ARG A 464 -13.35 5.87 18.09
C ARG A 464 -13.92 7.28 18.29
N ALA A 465 -13.29 8.08 19.15
CA ALA A 465 -13.73 9.46 19.40
C ALA A 465 -13.63 10.33 18.13
N VAL A 466 -12.51 10.22 17.40
CA VAL A 466 -12.28 10.91 16.12
C VAL A 466 -13.32 10.49 15.08
N SER A 467 -13.67 9.20 15.00
CA SER A 467 -14.68 8.70 14.07
C SER A 467 -16.10 9.21 14.36
N LEU A 468 -16.41 9.51 15.62
CA LEU A 468 -17.72 10.04 16.05
C LEU A 468 -17.77 11.58 16.04
N ALA A 469 -16.62 12.26 16.02
CA ALA A 469 -16.53 13.71 16.11
C ALA A 469 -17.31 14.47 14.99
N PRO A 470 -17.27 14.04 13.71
CA PRO A 470 -18.04 14.69 12.64
C PRO A 470 -19.57 14.63 12.84
N GLN A 471 -20.06 13.69 13.66
CA GLN A 471 -21.49 13.62 14.02
C GLN A 471 -21.87 14.64 15.10
N CYS A 472 -20.88 15.07 15.89
CA CYS A 472 -21.06 16.01 16.99
C CYS A 472 -20.90 17.47 16.56
N GLN A 473 -20.15 17.71 15.48
CA GLN A 473 -19.88 19.05 14.97
C GLN A 473 -19.83 19.05 13.44
N GLN A 474 -20.67 19.87 12.81
CA GLN A 474 -20.69 20.03 11.34
C GLN A 474 -19.44 20.76 10.86
N ASP A 475 -19.02 20.45 9.62
CA ASP A 475 -17.82 20.99 8.96
C ASP A 475 -16.49 20.82 9.74
N LEU A 476 -16.42 19.89 10.68
CA LEU A 476 -15.20 19.59 11.40
C LEU A 476 -14.11 19.09 10.45
N ALA A 477 -12.95 19.75 10.47
CA ALA A 477 -11.71 19.25 9.88
C ALA A 477 -11.00 18.34 10.90
N VAL A 478 -10.83 17.07 10.54
CA VAL A 478 -10.18 16.08 11.38
C VAL A 478 -8.75 15.85 10.89
N ILE A 479 -7.78 16.07 11.76
CA ILE A 479 -6.36 15.81 11.49
C ILE A 479 -5.89 14.79 12.51
N VAL A 480 -5.58 13.57 12.07
CA VAL A 480 -5.11 12.49 12.96
C VAL A 480 -3.76 11.97 12.50
N ARG A 481 -2.85 11.76 13.45
CA ARG A 481 -1.57 11.08 13.23
C ARG A 481 -1.26 10.09 14.36
N PHE A 482 -0.94 8.86 13.98
CA PHE A 482 -0.43 7.80 14.86
C PHE A 482 1.09 7.75 14.74
N VAL A 483 1.79 8.05 15.83
CA VAL A 483 3.25 8.07 15.84
C VAL A 483 3.81 6.68 15.52
N GLY A 484 4.80 6.64 14.63
CA GLY A 484 5.43 5.42 14.15
C GLY A 484 4.57 4.59 13.19
N LEU A 485 3.40 5.05 12.73
CA LEU A 485 2.60 4.32 11.73
C LEU A 485 3.28 4.28 10.36
N THR A 486 3.80 5.42 9.94
CA THR A 486 4.45 5.66 8.64
C THR A 486 5.84 6.26 8.86
N PRO A 487 6.72 6.27 7.83
CA PRO A 487 7.98 7.02 7.91
C PRO A 487 7.77 8.48 8.34
N GLN A 488 6.82 9.19 7.72
CA GLN A 488 6.48 10.60 8.00
C GLN A 488 5.95 10.87 9.42
N SER A 489 5.59 9.83 10.18
CA SER A 489 5.13 9.95 11.57
C SER A 489 6.12 9.37 12.58
N SER A 490 7.36 9.07 12.15
CA SER A 490 8.37 8.42 13.01
C SER A 490 9.29 9.39 13.77
N SER A 491 9.29 10.67 13.42
CA SER A 491 10.12 11.69 14.03
C SER A 491 9.36 13.00 14.22
N SER A 492 9.80 13.82 15.17
CA SER A 492 9.11 15.06 15.54
C SER A 492 9.00 16.04 14.37
N HIS A 493 10.05 16.20 13.55
CA HIS A 493 10.02 17.12 12.40
C HIS A 493 9.11 16.62 11.27
N GLN A 494 9.19 15.34 10.88
CA GLN A 494 8.35 14.82 9.80
C GLN A 494 6.87 14.84 10.17
N LEU A 495 6.55 14.46 11.42
CA LEU A 495 5.18 14.46 11.92
C LEU A 495 4.59 15.87 11.88
N LEU A 496 5.34 16.85 12.40
CA LEU A 496 4.93 18.25 12.39
C LEU A 496 4.80 18.78 10.97
N LYS A 497 5.74 18.46 10.07
CA LYS A 497 5.67 18.88 8.66
C LYS A 497 4.40 18.38 8.00
N SER A 498 4.05 17.10 8.19
CA SER A 498 2.81 16.50 7.66
C SER A 498 1.55 17.18 8.19
N ILE A 499 1.49 17.47 9.50
CA ILE A 499 0.35 18.16 10.12
C ILE A 499 0.27 19.61 9.62
N VAL A 500 1.39 20.33 9.61
CA VAL A 500 1.49 21.72 9.17
C VAL A 500 1.09 21.85 7.72
N ASP A 501 1.57 20.97 6.83
CA ASP A 501 1.20 20.98 5.41
C ASP A 501 -0.31 20.76 5.22
N GLN A 502 -0.91 19.79 5.91
CA GLN A 502 -2.36 19.57 5.84
C GLN A 502 -3.14 20.82 6.29
N CYS A 503 -2.73 21.46 7.40
CA CYS A 503 -3.35 22.69 7.88
C CYS A 503 -3.19 23.85 6.88
N TYR A 504 -1.99 24.03 6.33
CA TYR A 504 -1.68 25.09 5.36
C TYR A 504 -2.45 24.88 4.05
N VAL A 505 -2.57 23.65 3.56
CA VAL A 505 -3.38 23.37 2.37
C VAL A 505 -4.84 23.77 2.60
N LEU A 506 -5.43 23.40 3.74
CA LEU A 506 -6.82 23.78 4.07
C LEU A 506 -6.99 25.29 4.26
N TYR A 507 -5.98 25.98 4.79
CA TYR A 507 -6.03 27.41 5.12
C TYR A 507 -5.69 28.33 3.92
N THR A 508 -4.61 28.04 3.18
CA THR A 508 -4.06 28.90 2.12
C THR A 508 -4.14 28.27 0.72
N GLY A 509 -4.42 26.98 0.61
CA GLY A 509 -4.41 26.26 -0.67
C GLY A 509 -3.02 25.89 -1.18
N SER A 510 -2.00 25.93 -0.32
CA SER A 510 -0.62 25.53 -0.63
C SER A 510 0.05 24.89 0.58
N VAL A 511 1.08 24.07 0.38
CA VAL A 511 1.90 23.53 1.50
C VAL A 511 2.78 24.59 2.15
N TYR A 512 3.34 24.27 3.32
CA TYR A 512 4.26 25.15 4.03
C TYR A 512 5.63 25.25 3.34
N ARG A 513 6.16 26.47 3.24
CA ARG A 513 7.39 26.81 2.50
C ARG A 513 8.51 27.38 3.36
N GLY A 514 8.35 27.39 4.69
CA GLY A 514 9.38 27.88 5.61
C GLY A 514 10.38 26.79 6.00
N ARG A 515 11.23 27.09 6.99
CA ARG A 515 12.26 26.15 7.48
C ARG A 515 11.64 24.88 8.07
N ASN A 516 12.23 23.73 7.74
CA ASN A 516 11.82 22.39 8.15
C ASN A 516 12.60 21.90 9.38
N ASP A 517 12.55 22.70 10.44
CA ASP A 517 13.08 22.36 11.76
C ASP A 517 11.94 22.37 12.79
N VAL A 518 12.11 21.64 13.90
CA VAL A 518 11.05 21.47 14.91
C VAL A 518 10.58 22.82 15.47
N TRP A 519 11.47 23.80 15.63
CA TRP A 519 11.13 25.10 16.19
C TRP A 519 10.25 25.92 15.24
N SER A 520 10.68 26.04 13.99
CA SER A 520 9.94 26.76 12.93
C SER A 520 8.60 26.10 12.63
N LEU A 521 8.55 24.77 12.56
CA LEU A 521 7.31 24.01 12.36
C LEU A 521 6.34 24.19 13.54
N SER A 522 6.83 24.21 14.78
CA SER A 522 5.99 24.47 15.96
C SER A 522 5.36 25.87 15.90
N ALA A 523 6.12 26.87 15.46
CA ALA A 523 5.59 28.23 15.25
C ALA A 523 4.60 28.30 14.08
N ALA A 524 4.87 27.57 12.99
CA ALA A 524 3.97 27.46 11.84
C ALA A 524 2.66 26.76 12.20
N LEU A 525 2.69 25.69 13.00
CA LEU A 525 1.51 24.97 13.47
C LEU A 525 0.56 25.90 14.22
N ARG A 526 1.08 26.69 15.18
CA ARG A 526 0.26 27.67 15.93
C ARG A 526 -0.43 28.67 15.01
N ARG A 527 0.28 29.20 14.01
CA ARG A 527 -0.28 30.13 13.01
C ARG A 527 -1.34 29.46 12.14
N ALA A 528 -1.06 28.26 11.65
CA ALA A 528 -1.96 27.51 10.77
C ALA A 528 -3.26 27.14 11.49
N LEU A 529 -3.18 26.66 12.73
CA LEU A 529 -4.36 26.35 13.55
C LEU A 529 -5.19 27.61 13.84
N ALA A 530 -4.55 28.74 14.12
CA ALA A 530 -5.27 29.99 14.37
C ALA A 530 -5.98 30.52 13.11
N GLY A 531 -5.35 30.41 11.93
CA GLY A 531 -5.96 30.75 10.66
C GLY A 531 -7.12 29.82 10.29
N LEU A 532 -6.90 28.50 10.42
CA LEU A 532 -7.89 27.49 10.08
C LEU A 532 -9.09 27.51 11.03
N GLY A 533 -8.86 27.66 12.34
CA GLY A 533 -9.90 27.74 13.37
C GLY A 533 -10.87 28.93 13.20
N ARG A 534 -10.41 30.02 12.57
CA ARG A 534 -11.29 31.14 12.20
C ARG A 534 -12.25 30.79 11.05
N ALA A 535 -11.83 29.89 10.16
CA ALA A 535 -12.60 29.49 8.99
C ALA A 535 -13.54 28.33 9.29
N ARG A 536 -13.08 27.33 10.06
CA ARG A 536 -13.85 26.12 10.40
C ARG A 536 -13.36 25.47 11.69
N PRO A 537 -14.17 24.63 12.34
CA PRO A 537 -13.72 23.82 13.47
C PRO A 537 -12.62 22.83 13.10
N VAL A 538 -11.65 22.64 14.00
CA VAL A 538 -10.52 21.73 13.82
C VAL A 538 -10.36 20.79 15.01
N LEU A 539 -10.23 19.50 14.76
CA LEU A 539 -9.82 18.50 15.74
C LEU A 539 -8.48 17.88 15.31
N LEU A 540 -7.42 18.15 16.07
CA LEU A 540 -6.10 17.56 15.89
C LEU A 540 -5.88 16.43 16.91
N ALA A 541 -5.57 15.22 16.46
CA ALA A 541 -5.27 14.08 17.32
C ALA A 541 -3.87 13.52 17.02
N VAL A 542 -2.98 13.51 18.02
CA VAL A 542 -1.65 12.89 17.93
C VAL A 542 -1.55 11.75 18.93
N VAL A 543 -1.50 10.52 18.41
CA VAL A 543 -1.55 9.30 19.20
C VAL A 543 -0.13 8.73 19.33
N GLY A 544 0.36 8.57 20.56
CA GLY A 544 1.69 8.06 20.90
C GLY A 544 2.77 9.15 20.95
N ALA A 545 2.43 10.34 21.46
CA ALA A 545 3.32 11.50 21.43
C ALA A 545 4.60 11.31 22.27
N ASP A 546 4.55 10.42 23.26
CA ASP A 546 5.64 9.97 24.13
C ASP A 546 6.80 9.31 23.37
N ALA A 547 6.51 8.62 22.26
CA ALA A 547 7.55 8.01 21.43
C ALA A 547 8.41 9.05 20.68
N LEU A 548 8.01 10.32 20.66
CA LEU A 548 8.76 11.41 20.03
C LEU A 548 9.74 12.03 21.02
N ARG A 549 10.98 12.24 20.59
CA ARG A 549 11.97 12.97 21.40
C ARG A 549 11.56 14.45 21.53
N GLY A 550 11.45 14.91 22.78
CA GLY A 550 11.28 16.33 23.13
C GLY A 550 9.98 16.95 22.59
N ALA A 551 8.87 16.77 23.31
CA ALA A 551 7.54 17.27 22.92
C ALA A 551 7.32 18.79 23.15
N ARG A 552 8.37 19.61 22.99
CA ARG A 552 8.29 21.08 23.15
C ARG A 552 7.41 21.77 22.08
N TRP A 553 6.95 21.01 21.09
CA TRP A 553 6.08 21.46 20.02
C TRP A 553 4.60 21.56 20.44
N LEU A 554 4.22 20.92 21.55
CA LEU A 554 2.84 20.95 22.06
C LEU A 554 2.47 22.38 22.51
N PRO A 555 1.43 23.01 21.95
CA PRO A 555 1.03 24.35 22.36
C PRO A 555 0.36 24.34 23.73
N GLU A 556 0.69 25.30 24.59
CA GLU A 556 0.03 25.47 25.92
C GLU A 556 -1.43 25.90 25.77
N ARG A 557 -1.72 26.79 24.82
CA ARG A 557 -3.08 27.29 24.52
C ARG A 557 -3.45 27.08 23.05
N LEU A 558 -4.71 26.74 22.82
CA LEU A 558 -5.31 26.53 21.52
C LEU A 558 -6.15 27.76 21.10
N PRO A 559 -6.19 28.08 19.80
CA PRO A 559 -7.12 29.07 19.25
C PRO A 559 -8.59 28.66 19.43
N GLU A 560 -9.52 29.62 19.32
CA GLU A 560 -10.95 29.33 19.24
C GLU A 560 -11.27 28.37 18.09
N ASN A 561 -12.29 27.52 18.28
CA ASN A 561 -12.69 26.45 17.36
C ASN A 561 -11.62 25.37 17.07
N VAL A 562 -10.52 25.34 17.82
CA VAL A 562 -9.48 24.30 17.69
C VAL A 562 -9.47 23.43 18.95
N LYS A 563 -9.52 22.11 18.76
CA LYS A 563 -9.37 21.10 19.81
C LYS A 563 -8.17 20.20 19.48
N MET A 564 -7.45 19.78 20.52
CA MET A 564 -6.28 18.92 20.36
C MET A 564 -6.30 17.79 21.38
N ILE A 565 -6.13 16.54 20.90
CA ILE A 565 -6.03 15.35 21.74
C ILE A 565 -4.64 14.74 21.54
N VAL A 566 -3.91 14.51 22.63
CA VAL A 566 -2.64 13.78 22.61
C VAL A 566 -2.71 12.56 23.50
N THR A 567 -2.07 11.46 23.13
CA THR A 567 -1.94 10.31 24.03
C THR A 567 -0.51 10.13 24.49
N VAL A 568 -0.35 9.75 25.76
CA VAL A 568 0.95 9.59 26.43
C VAL A 568 0.90 8.27 27.22
N THR A 569 1.95 7.47 27.18
CA THR A 569 2.08 6.29 28.03
C THR A 569 2.65 6.68 29.40
N GLU A 570 1.99 6.23 30.47
CA GLU A 570 2.45 6.47 31.84
C GLU A 570 3.56 5.47 32.17
N GLU A 571 4.81 5.80 31.81
CA GLU A 571 6.00 5.04 32.19
C GLU A 571 6.81 5.84 33.22
N THR A 572 7.18 5.18 34.32
CA THR A 572 7.80 5.82 35.49
C THR A 572 9.22 6.33 35.25
N ASP A 573 9.91 5.82 34.22
CA ASP A 573 11.36 5.99 34.05
C ASP A 573 11.79 6.58 32.69
N GLU A 574 10.87 6.97 31.79
CA GLU A 574 11.24 7.56 30.49
C GLU A 574 11.36 9.10 30.50
N PRO A 575 12.48 9.68 30.02
CA PRO A 575 12.70 11.13 29.97
C PRO A 575 11.78 11.87 28.96
N SER A 576 11.24 11.20 27.96
CA SER A 576 10.27 11.77 27.00
C SER A 576 8.91 11.98 27.67
N SER A 577 8.47 10.97 28.42
CA SER A 577 7.28 11.03 29.28
C SER A 577 7.43 12.09 30.35
N SER A 578 8.61 12.24 30.98
CA SER A 578 8.83 13.31 31.96
C SER A 578 8.81 14.72 31.37
N ALA A 579 9.29 14.92 30.14
CA ALA A 579 9.22 16.21 29.45
C ALA A 579 7.77 16.60 29.06
N ILE A 580 6.97 15.64 28.59
CA ILE A 580 5.54 15.86 28.35
C ILE A 580 4.83 16.09 29.68
N MET A 581 5.08 15.28 30.69
CA MET A 581 4.49 15.41 32.02
C MET A 581 4.84 16.73 32.71
N ALA A 582 6.04 17.28 32.46
CA ALA A 582 6.42 18.62 32.92
C ALA A 582 5.59 19.72 32.25
N VAL A 583 5.28 19.59 30.95
CA VAL A 583 4.34 20.49 30.24
C VAL A 583 2.90 20.28 30.73
N LEU A 584 2.53 19.05 31.11
CA LEU A 584 1.20 18.71 31.64
C LEU A 584 0.96 19.18 33.07
N SER A 585 2.01 19.47 33.83
CA SER A 585 1.94 19.83 35.24
C SER A 585 1.98 21.34 35.50
N SER A 586 1.96 22.17 34.46
CA SER A 586 1.85 23.63 34.60
C SER A 586 0.38 24.04 34.86
N ASP A 587 0.16 25.14 35.59
CA ASP A 587 -1.19 25.66 35.90
C ASP A 587 -2.00 26.05 34.64
N ASP A 588 -1.30 26.33 33.54
CA ASP A 588 -1.84 26.60 32.19
C ASP A 588 -1.74 25.37 31.25
N GLY A 589 -1.42 24.19 31.79
CA GLY A 589 -1.11 22.97 31.03
C GLY A 589 -2.34 22.25 30.44
N PRO A 590 -2.12 21.26 29.55
CA PRO A 590 -3.19 20.46 28.97
C PRO A 590 -4.10 19.81 30.01
N LYS A 591 -5.40 19.72 29.70
CA LYS A 591 -6.36 18.98 30.50
C LYS A 591 -6.00 17.48 30.48
N VAL A 592 -5.63 16.95 31.63
CA VAL A 592 -5.27 15.53 31.76
C VAL A 592 -6.52 14.68 32.01
N VAL A 593 -6.70 13.65 31.19
CA VAL A 593 -7.67 12.57 31.41
C VAL A 593 -6.91 11.26 31.50
N ARG A 594 -7.07 10.54 32.60
CA ARG A 594 -6.55 9.18 32.71
C ARG A 594 -7.52 8.22 32.02
N ALA A 595 -7.00 7.37 31.15
CA ALA A 595 -7.77 6.28 30.56
C ALA A 595 -8.27 5.39 31.71
N PRO A 596 -9.59 5.23 31.88
CA PRO A 596 -10.10 4.43 32.98
C PRO A 596 -9.67 2.97 32.81
N PRO A 597 -9.44 2.25 33.92
CA PRO A 597 -9.22 0.81 33.84
C PRO A 597 -10.45 0.14 33.25
N VAL A 598 -10.21 -0.86 32.40
CA VAL A 598 -11.28 -1.67 31.82
C VAL A 598 -11.85 -2.57 32.91
N GLY A 599 -13.18 -2.61 33.03
CA GLY A 599 -13.85 -3.50 33.96
C GLY A 599 -13.76 -4.97 33.51
N ALA A 600 -13.87 -5.90 34.47
CA ALA A 600 -13.80 -7.34 34.20
C ALA A 600 -14.77 -7.82 33.11
N GLU A 601 -16.03 -7.37 33.13
CA GLU A 601 -17.03 -7.73 32.12
C GLU A 601 -16.73 -7.15 30.74
N GLU A 602 -16.17 -5.94 30.70
CA GLU A 602 -15.78 -5.29 29.45
C GLU A 602 -14.58 -5.99 28.83
N ALA A 603 -13.59 -6.37 29.64
CA ALA A 603 -12.42 -7.12 29.19
C ALA A 603 -12.83 -8.51 28.65
N LYS A 604 -13.79 -9.19 29.30
CA LYS A 604 -14.41 -10.42 28.80
C LYS A 604 -15.12 -10.20 27.45
N ALA A 605 -15.83 -9.09 27.28
CA ALA A 605 -16.47 -8.75 26.01
C ALA A 605 -15.43 -8.52 24.89
N VAL A 606 -14.30 -7.87 25.20
CA VAL A 606 -13.16 -7.71 24.26
C VAL A 606 -12.59 -9.07 23.87
N LEU A 607 -12.35 -9.96 24.84
CA LEU A 607 -11.85 -11.32 24.59
C LEU A 607 -12.79 -12.08 23.64
N ALA A 608 -14.10 -12.07 23.91
CA ALA A 608 -15.09 -12.75 23.08
C ALA A 608 -15.16 -12.15 21.66
N ALA A 609 -15.16 -10.83 21.53
CA ALA A 609 -15.19 -10.15 20.24
C ALA A 609 -13.93 -10.44 19.41
N CYS A 610 -12.75 -10.39 20.04
CA CYS A 610 -11.49 -10.70 19.36
C CYS A 610 -11.39 -12.19 18.99
N ALA A 611 -11.82 -13.10 19.87
CA ALA A 611 -11.84 -14.52 19.56
C ALA A 611 -12.77 -14.84 18.38
N ALA A 612 -13.93 -14.18 18.31
CA ALA A 612 -14.83 -14.29 17.17
C ALA A 612 -14.25 -13.70 15.88
N THR A 613 -13.44 -12.64 15.98
CA THR A 613 -12.78 -12.01 14.82
C THR A 613 -11.64 -12.87 14.28
N TYR A 614 -10.89 -13.54 15.17
CA TYR A 614 -9.75 -14.36 14.77
C TYR A 614 -10.14 -15.78 14.35
N SER A 615 -11.28 -16.30 14.83
CA SER A 615 -11.76 -17.63 14.47
C SER A 615 -12.26 -17.70 13.02
N LYS A 616 -11.67 -18.59 12.23
CA LYS A 616 -12.09 -18.86 10.84
C LYS A 616 -13.19 -19.92 10.75
N THR A 617 -13.31 -20.79 11.76
CA THR A 617 -14.22 -21.96 11.77
C THR A 617 -15.48 -21.77 12.62
N GLY A 618 -15.68 -20.56 13.16
CA GLY A 618 -16.84 -20.18 13.97
C GLY A 618 -16.48 -20.01 15.45
N ALA A 619 -17.00 -18.96 16.07
CA ALA A 619 -16.61 -18.53 17.42
C ALA A 619 -17.03 -19.56 18.50
N ALA A 620 -16.08 -20.39 18.93
CA ALA A 620 -16.21 -21.09 20.21
C ALA A 620 -16.12 -20.06 21.35
N SER A 621 -16.90 -20.24 22.42
CA SER A 621 -16.77 -19.41 23.61
C SER A 621 -15.35 -19.56 24.17
N PRO A 622 -14.67 -18.46 24.57
CA PRO A 622 -13.38 -18.55 25.24
C PRO A 622 -13.42 -19.51 26.45
N PRO A 623 -12.36 -20.30 26.71
CA PRO A 623 -12.29 -21.18 27.87
C PRO A 623 -12.45 -20.43 29.19
N GLU A 624 -13.02 -21.08 30.20
CA GLU A 624 -13.26 -20.44 31.52
C GLU A 624 -11.96 -19.94 32.17
N ALA A 625 -10.84 -20.64 31.96
CA ALA A 625 -9.52 -20.21 32.42
C ALA A 625 -9.08 -18.87 31.80
N ALA A 626 -9.30 -18.68 30.50
CA ALA A 626 -9.01 -17.43 29.81
C ALA A 626 -9.92 -16.28 30.29
N VAL A 627 -11.20 -16.57 30.53
CA VAL A 627 -12.13 -15.60 31.12
C VAL A 627 -11.65 -15.18 32.51
N LYS A 628 -11.27 -16.12 33.39
CA LYS A 628 -10.73 -15.83 34.73
C LYS A 628 -9.44 -15.00 34.67
N ALA A 629 -8.58 -15.27 33.69
CA ALA A 629 -7.32 -14.54 33.54
C ALA A 629 -7.53 -13.09 33.09
N VAL A 630 -8.44 -12.84 32.15
CA VAL A 630 -8.82 -11.49 31.71
C VAL A 630 -9.53 -10.70 32.82
N GLN A 631 -10.18 -11.37 33.77
CA GLN A 631 -10.72 -10.73 34.98
C GLN A 631 -9.62 -10.27 35.95
N LYS A 632 -8.43 -10.89 35.92
CA LYS A 632 -7.25 -10.47 36.70
C LYS A 632 -6.46 -9.37 35.97
N CYS A 633 -6.14 -9.59 34.69
CA CYS A 633 -5.47 -8.62 33.82
C CYS A 633 -6.46 -8.07 32.80
N THR A 634 -7.06 -6.91 33.09
CA THR A 634 -8.13 -6.34 32.27
C THR A 634 -7.63 -5.52 31.07
N LEU A 635 -6.32 -5.55 30.77
CA LEU A 635 -5.77 -4.79 29.65
C LEU A 635 -6.31 -5.32 28.31
N PRO A 636 -6.82 -4.44 27.41
CA PRO A 636 -7.30 -4.85 26.09
C PRO A 636 -6.26 -5.59 25.25
N LEU A 637 -4.98 -5.21 25.34
CA LEU A 637 -3.91 -5.91 24.62
C LEU A 637 -3.76 -7.35 25.12
N TYR A 638 -3.82 -7.60 26.43
CA TYR A 638 -3.77 -8.94 27.01
C TYR A 638 -4.96 -9.80 26.53
N ALA A 639 -6.18 -9.25 26.54
CA ALA A 639 -7.36 -9.94 26.01
C ALA A 639 -7.23 -10.27 24.51
N LYS A 640 -6.65 -9.38 23.70
CA LYS A 640 -6.36 -9.63 22.27
C LYS A 640 -5.33 -10.74 22.08
N ILE A 641 -4.28 -10.78 22.90
CA ILE A 641 -3.26 -11.82 22.86
C ILE A 641 -3.87 -13.19 23.18
N LEU A 642 -4.62 -13.27 24.27
CA LEU A 642 -5.30 -14.50 24.65
C LEU A 642 -6.31 -14.95 23.58
N ALA A 643 -7.11 -14.03 23.03
CA ALA A 643 -8.02 -14.35 21.93
C ALA A 643 -7.28 -14.98 20.73
N TRP A 644 -6.12 -14.44 20.38
CA TRP A 644 -5.30 -14.97 19.30
C TRP A 644 -4.77 -16.38 19.62
N GLN A 645 -4.23 -16.59 20.82
CA GLN A 645 -3.73 -17.91 21.23
C GLN A 645 -4.85 -18.95 21.34
N ILE A 646 -6.07 -18.54 21.72
CA ILE A 646 -7.26 -19.41 21.70
C ILE A 646 -7.61 -19.78 20.25
N SER A 647 -7.57 -18.81 19.32
CA SER A 647 -7.83 -19.12 17.91
C SER A 647 -6.78 -20.08 17.34
N LEU A 648 -5.50 -19.90 17.69
CA LEU A 648 -4.43 -20.82 17.32
C LEU A 648 -4.62 -22.19 17.96
N SER A 649 -5.01 -22.30 19.24
CA SER A 649 -5.21 -23.61 19.86
C SER A 649 -6.42 -24.36 19.28
N ALA A 650 -7.48 -23.65 18.92
CA ALA A 650 -8.66 -24.20 18.28
C ALA A 650 -8.43 -24.64 16.81
N GLU A 651 -7.55 -23.95 16.08
CA GLU A 651 -7.27 -24.24 14.66
C GLU A 651 -6.04 -25.14 14.45
N THR A 652 -5.11 -25.20 15.41
CA THR A 652 -3.78 -25.80 15.23
C THR A 652 -3.49 -26.98 16.16
N PHE A 653 -4.25 -27.15 17.26
CA PHE A 653 -3.87 -28.08 18.35
C PHE A 653 -5.01 -28.94 18.93
N THR A 654 -6.21 -28.92 18.35
CA THR A 654 -7.26 -29.90 18.70
C THR A 654 -7.10 -31.25 18.00
N GLU A 655 -6.09 -31.40 17.13
CA GLU A 655 -5.63 -32.73 16.73
C GLU A 655 -4.98 -33.37 17.95
N GLN A 656 -5.73 -34.23 18.63
CA GLN A 656 -5.27 -35.01 19.77
C GLN A 656 -3.91 -35.65 19.45
N SER A 657 -2.86 -35.02 19.95
CA SER A 657 -1.59 -35.66 20.25
C SER A 657 -1.87 -36.95 21.03
N GLU A 658 -0.92 -37.88 21.06
CA GLU A 658 -0.97 -38.93 22.08
C GLU A 658 -1.22 -38.26 23.46
N PRO A 659 -1.99 -38.89 24.37
CA PRO A 659 -2.56 -38.26 25.58
C PRO A 659 -1.57 -37.58 26.54
N GLU A 660 -0.28 -37.56 26.23
CA GLU A 660 0.80 -36.97 27.02
C GLU A 660 1.32 -35.62 26.48
N THR A 661 0.92 -35.14 25.29
CA THR A 661 1.53 -33.93 24.66
C THR A 661 0.55 -32.96 24.02
N THR A 662 -0.61 -32.69 24.65
CA THR A 662 -1.41 -31.51 24.25
C THR A 662 -0.63 -30.26 24.66
N PRO A 663 -0.27 -29.34 23.74
CA PRO A 663 0.26 -28.05 24.16
C PRO A 663 -0.87 -27.32 24.87
N GLU A 664 -0.78 -27.32 26.19
CA GLU A 664 -1.72 -26.64 27.07
C GLU A 664 -1.68 -25.14 26.74
N LEU A 665 -2.86 -24.50 26.63
CA LEU A 665 -2.93 -23.05 26.48
C LEU A 665 -2.25 -22.42 27.70
N VAL A 666 -1.03 -21.91 27.52
CA VAL A 666 -0.28 -21.27 28.60
C VAL A 666 -0.79 -19.85 28.79
N ILE A 667 -1.40 -19.63 29.96
CA ILE A 667 -1.95 -18.35 30.37
C ILE A 667 -1.04 -17.79 31.47
N CYS A 668 -0.37 -16.68 31.18
CA CYS A 668 0.45 -15.93 32.12
C CYS A 668 -0.42 -14.97 32.94
N GLU A 669 0.05 -14.57 34.13
CA GLU A 669 -0.73 -13.70 35.02
C GLU A 669 -0.79 -12.23 34.56
N ASP A 670 0.18 -11.80 33.76
CA ASP A 670 0.36 -10.42 33.31
C ASP A 670 0.59 -10.29 31.80
N LEU A 671 0.64 -9.04 31.33
CA LEU A 671 0.86 -8.73 29.92
C LEU A 671 2.27 -9.11 29.45
N GLU A 672 3.30 -8.87 30.26
CA GLU A 672 4.70 -9.11 29.90
C GLU A 672 4.96 -10.60 29.67
N GLY A 673 4.55 -11.46 30.62
CA GLY A 673 4.62 -12.90 30.46
C GLY A 673 3.84 -13.38 29.24
N GLN A 674 2.66 -12.81 28.98
CA GLN A 674 1.87 -13.20 27.82
C GLN A 674 2.47 -12.78 26.47
N LEU A 675 3.14 -11.61 26.41
CA LEU A 675 3.89 -11.17 25.23
C LEU A 675 5.03 -12.14 24.91
N ILE A 676 5.81 -12.52 25.93
CA ILE A 676 6.88 -13.51 25.79
C ILE A 676 6.30 -14.86 25.35
N GLN A 677 5.14 -15.25 25.89
CA GLN A 677 4.50 -16.52 25.55
C GLN A 677 4.12 -16.63 24.06
N ILE A 678 3.76 -15.53 23.38
CA ILE A 678 3.55 -15.54 21.92
C ILE A 678 4.83 -15.95 21.20
N LEU A 679 5.96 -15.35 21.58
CA LEU A 679 7.26 -15.61 20.99
C LEU A 679 7.71 -17.05 21.23
N VAL A 680 7.58 -17.54 22.47
CA VAL A 680 7.88 -18.93 22.85
C VAL A 680 7.01 -19.93 22.08
N THR A 681 5.71 -19.65 21.92
CA THR A 681 4.80 -20.53 21.16
C THR A 681 5.20 -20.57 19.68
N THR A 682 5.63 -19.43 19.13
CA THR A 682 6.10 -19.34 17.74
C THR A 682 7.39 -20.13 17.53
N GLU A 683 8.33 -20.05 18.47
CA GLU A 683 9.57 -20.84 18.49
C GLU A 683 9.32 -22.34 18.59
N ALA A 684 8.39 -22.75 19.46
CA ALA A 684 8.00 -24.14 19.59
C ALA A 684 7.38 -24.69 18.30
N ALA A 685 6.66 -23.85 17.54
CA ALA A 685 6.01 -24.24 16.30
C ALA A 685 6.98 -24.33 15.11
N LEU A 686 7.94 -23.40 14.97
CA LEU A 686 8.77 -23.27 13.77
C LEU A 686 10.26 -23.53 13.98
N GLY A 687 10.68 -23.77 15.23
CA GLY A 687 12.07 -23.96 15.64
C GLY A 687 12.69 -22.66 16.17
N PRO A 688 13.33 -22.69 17.37
CA PRO A 688 13.79 -21.49 18.06
C PRO A 688 14.84 -20.69 17.28
N GLU A 689 15.85 -21.36 16.72
CA GLU A 689 16.93 -20.71 15.96
C GLU A 689 16.41 -20.00 14.70
N LYS A 690 15.49 -20.65 13.96
CA LYS A 690 14.88 -20.06 12.76
C LYS A 690 14.06 -18.82 13.08
N VAL A 691 13.25 -18.89 14.15
CA VAL A 691 12.44 -17.76 14.61
C VAL A 691 13.34 -16.62 15.09
N LYS A 692 14.38 -16.92 15.87
CA LYS A 692 15.37 -15.94 16.33
C LYS A 692 16.01 -15.21 15.15
N ASN A 693 16.61 -15.92 14.19
CA ASN A 693 17.30 -15.29 13.06
C ASN A 693 16.37 -14.39 12.23
N CYS A 694 15.16 -14.87 11.90
CA CYS A 694 14.21 -14.08 11.11
C CYS A 694 13.66 -12.86 11.86
N LEU A 695 13.24 -13.02 13.13
CA LEU A 695 12.66 -11.93 13.90
C LEU A 695 13.71 -10.92 14.37
N ALA A 696 14.97 -11.33 14.54
CA ALA A 696 16.09 -10.43 14.78
C ALA A 696 16.26 -9.45 13.59
N LEU A 697 16.30 -9.97 12.35
CA LEU A 697 16.38 -9.14 11.14
C LEU A 697 15.21 -8.14 11.05
N LEU A 698 13.98 -8.62 11.26
CA LEU A 698 12.78 -7.78 11.25
C LEU A 698 12.86 -6.67 12.31
N THR A 699 13.34 -7.01 13.51
CA THR A 699 13.40 -6.08 14.66
C THR A 699 14.56 -5.07 14.55
N ALA A 700 15.67 -5.44 13.90
CA ALA A 700 16.82 -4.56 13.68
C ALA A 700 16.63 -3.57 12.51
N SER A 701 15.74 -3.89 11.57
CA SER A 701 15.43 -3.03 10.41
C SER A 701 14.79 -1.69 10.83
N ARG A 702 15.14 -0.59 10.14
CA ARG A 702 14.59 0.74 10.44
C ARG A 702 13.11 0.82 10.06
N ARG A 703 12.77 0.31 8.87
CA ARG A 703 11.48 0.48 8.21
C ARG A 703 10.79 -0.86 7.96
N GLY A 704 11.08 -1.88 8.76
CA GLY A 704 10.61 -3.24 8.49
C GLY A 704 11.34 -3.87 7.32
N LEU A 705 10.93 -5.07 6.93
CA LEU A 705 11.47 -5.78 5.79
C LEU A 705 10.36 -6.27 4.88
N ASP A 706 10.55 -6.15 3.59
CA ASP A 706 9.60 -6.65 2.61
C ASP A 706 9.74 -8.17 2.41
N ASP A 707 8.69 -8.82 1.92
CA ASP A 707 8.69 -10.28 1.75
C ASP A 707 9.84 -10.77 0.84
N THR A 708 10.30 -9.96 -0.11
CA THR A 708 11.44 -10.33 -0.96
C THR A 708 12.77 -10.18 -0.25
N GLU A 709 12.96 -9.12 0.52
CA GLU A 709 14.17 -8.84 1.30
C GLU A 709 14.37 -9.91 2.38
N ILE A 710 13.30 -10.28 3.10
CA ILE A 710 13.34 -11.37 4.08
C ILE A 710 13.76 -12.66 3.40
N LEU A 711 13.12 -13.04 2.29
CA LEU A 711 13.46 -14.27 1.59
C LEU A 711 14.86 -14.26 0.98
N ASP A 712 15.30 -13.13 0.44
CA ASP A 712 16.66 -13.00 -0.10
C ASP A 712 17.70 -13.19 1.03
N MET A 713 17.48 -12.63 2.23
CA MET A 713 18.36 -12.85 3.38
C MET A 713 18.31 -14.28 3.92
N LEU A 714 17.11 -14.84 4.13
CA LEU A 714 16.96 -16.20 4.62
C LEU A 714 17.50 -17.25 3.64
N ALA A 715 17.48 -16.98 2.32
CA ALA A 715 18.02 -17.90 1.31
C ALA A 715 19.55 -18.13 1.42
N HIS A 716 20.27 -17.18 2.02
CA HIS A 716 21.72 -17.28 2.25
C HIS A 716 22.06 -17.83 3.64
N ASP A 717 21.07 -18.06 4.50
CA ASP A 717 21.25 -18.69 5.82
C ASP A 717 21.03 -20.21 5.72
N GLU A 718 22.05 -20.98 6.12
CA GLU A 718 22.04 -22.45 6.10
C GLU A 718 20.87 -23.07 6.88
N LEU A 719 20.32 -22.38 7.88
CA LEU A 719 19.14 -22.85 8.62
C LEU A 719 17.89 -23.00 7.74
N PHE A 720 17.83 -22.30 6.62
CA PHE A 720 16.70 -22.29 5.69
C PHE A 720 17.02 -22.97 4.36
N ARG A 721 18.10 -23.77 4.31
CA ARG A 721 18.51 -24.51 3.12
C ARG A 721 18.24 -26.01 3.27
N SER A 722 17.89 -26.68 2.17
CA SER A 722 17.73 -28.13 2.12
C SER A 722 17.87 -28.69 0.70
N GLU A 723 18.71 -29.71 0.55
CA GLU A 723 18.88 -30.47 -0.70
C GLU A 723 17.70 -31.41 -1.01
N GLU A 724 16.75 -31.58 -0.08
CA GLU A 724 15.53 -32.37 -0.32
C GLU A 724 14.54 -31.66 -1.25
N THR A 725 14.71 -30.34 -1.41
CA THR A 725 13.92 -29.49 -2.28
C THR A 725 14.65 -29.20 -3.59
N TYR A 726 13.92 -28.93 -4.67
CA TYR A 726 14.54 -28.70 -5.99
C TYR A 726 15.44 -27.46 -6.00
N LEU A 727 15.01 -26.38 -5.33
CA LEU A 727 15.81 -25.18 -5.07
C LEU A 727 16.25 -25.20 -3.60
N PRO A 728 17.56 -25.14 -3.30
CA PRO A 728 18.07 -25.28 -1.92
C PRO A 728 17.43 -24.33 -0.92
N TRP A 729 17.09 -23.10 -1.32
CA TRP A 729 16.50 -22.06 -0.47
C TRP A 729 14.97 -22.13 -0.36
N ALA A 730 14.30 -23.08 -1.02
CA ALA A 730 12.85 -23.23 -0.95
C ALA A 730 12.30 -23.30 0.49
N PRO A 731 12.98 -23.90 1.50
CA PRO A 731 12.50 -23.88 2.88
C PRO A 731 12.31 -22.47 3.47
N ALA A 732 13.10 -21.46 3.04
CA ALA A 732 12.87 -20.07 3.42
C ALA A 732 11.49 -19.57 2.94
N SER A 733 11.10 -19.95 1.72
CA SER A 733 9.81 -19.58 1.11
C SER A 733 8.62 -20.27 1.77
N LEU A 734 8.86 -21.40 2.45
CA LEU A 734 7.86 -22.09 3.26
C LEU A 734 7.76 -21.50 4.68
N PHE A 735 8.90 -21.09 5.24
CA PHE A 735 8.98 -20.58 6.61
C PHE A 735 8.29 -19.22 6.77
N TRP A 736 8.55 -18.25 5.88
CA TRP A 736 8.01 -16.89 6.05
C TRP A 736 6.47 -16.83 6.09
N PRO A 737 5.72 -17.49 5.18
CA PRO A 737 4.25 -17.52 5.28
C PRO A 737 3.74 -18.16 6.58
N GLN A 738 4.42 -19.20 7.10
CA GLN A 738 4.05 -19.83 8.37
C GLN A 738 4.26 -18.87 9.55
N LEU A 739 5.41 -18.20 9.60
CA LEU A 739 5.71 -17.20 10.62
C LEU A 739 4.72 -16.02 10.55
N ALA A 740 4.46 -15.52 9.34
CA ALA A 740 3.52 -14.43 9.10
C ALA A 740 2.09 -14.80 9.48
N ALA A 741 1.68 -16.05 9.27
CA ALA A 741 0.37 -16.56 9.69
C ALA A 741 0.25 -16.65 11.21
N LEU A 742 1.27 -17.17 11.92
CA LEU A 742 1.31 -17.27 13.38
C LEU A 742 1.34 -15.91 14.09
N LEU A 743 1.90 -14.90 13.43
CA LEU A 743 2.02 -13.54 13.96
C LEU A 743 1.09 -12.53 13.26
N SER A 744 0.08 -13.00 12.52
CA SER A 744 -0.74 -12.14 11.63
C SER A 744 -1.35 -10.90 12.31
N PRO A 745 -1.92 -10.97 13.54
CA PRO A 745 -2.44 -9.78 14.22
C PRO A 745 -1.34 -8.82 14.69
N TRP A 746 -0.10 -9.28 14.78
CA TRP A 746 1.04 -8.57 15.35
C TRP A 746 1.98 -7.99 14.30
N LEU A 747 1.84 -8.43 13.05
CA LEU A 747 2.50 -7.87 11.90
C LEU A 747 1.58 -6.91 11.15
N ARG A 748 2.19 -5.92 10.50
CA ARG A 748 1.52 -5.03 9.56
C ARG A 748 2.44 -4.74 8.39
N TRP A 749 1.87 -4.47 7.23
CA TRP A 749 2.62 -4.09 6.05
C TRP A 749 2.31 -2.65 5.67
N ASP A 750 3.35 -1.83 5.57
CA ASP A 750 3.22 -0.43 5.16
C ASP A 750 2.79 -0.29 3.68
N ALA A 751 2.55 0.93 3.22
CA ALA A 751 2.15 1.23 1.84
C ALA A 751 3.11 0.65 0.77
N ARG A 752 4.39 0.47 1.11
CA ARG A 752 5.43 -0.10 0.22
C ARG A 752 5.49 -1.63 0.32
N GLY A 753 4.77 -2.23 1.26
CA GLY A 753 4.71 -3.67 1.47
C GLY A 753 5.83 -4.22 2.33
N ALA A 754 6.43 -3.40 3.21
CA ALA A 754 7.39 -3.86 4.22
C ALA A 754 6.67 -4.27 5.50
N ALA A 755 6.94 -5.49 5.98
CA ALA A 755 6.42 -6.03 7.23
C ALA A 755 7.06 -5.34 8.43
N ARG A 756 6.26 -5.00 9.44
CA ARG A 756 6.68 -4.34 10.70
C ARG A 756 5.88 -4.88 11.87
N TRP A 757 6.42 -4.74 13.07
CA TRP A 757 5.65 -4.88 14.29
C TRP A 757 4.50 -3.87 14.33
N ARG A 758 3.31 -4.35 14.70
CA ARG A 758 2.10 -3.53 14.86
C ARG A 758 2.06 -2.83 16.21
N ASP A 759 2.52 -3.50 17.25
CA ASP A 759 2.48 -3.03 18.63
C ASP A 759 3.90 -2.82 19.17
N ALA A 760 4.10 -1.69 19.84
CA ALA A 760 5.40 -1.31 20.39
C ALA A 760 5.84 -2.22 21.56
N ALA A 761 4.90 -2.73 22.36
CA ALA A 761 5.22 -3.60 23.49
C ALA A 761 5.77 -4.95 23.01
N LEU A 762 5.17 -5.54 21.97
CA LEU A 762 5.69 -6.77 21.38
C LEU A 762 7.01 -6.53 20.63
N ALA A 763 7.17 -5.38 19.97
CA ALA A 763 8.44 -5.00 19.35
C ALA A 763 9.57 -4.87 20.39
N GLY A 764 9.27 -4.34 21.58
CA GLY A 764 10.18 -4.29 22.73
C GLY A 764 10.55 -5.68 23.21
N ALA A 765 9.56 -6.53 23.50
CA ALA A 765 9.79 -7.92 23.92
C ALA A 765 10.62 -8.71 22.89
N ALA A 766 10.37 -8.51 21.59
CA ALA A 766 11.15 -9.15 20.52
C ALA A 766 12.60 -8.62 20.47
N ARG A 767 12.83 -7.33 20.70
CA ARG A 767 14.18 -6.75 20.77
C ARG A 767 14.97 -7.36 21.91
N ASP A 768 14.40 -7.40 23.10
CA ASP A 768 15.07 -7.92 24.29
C ASP A 768 15.35 -9.42 24.17
N ARG A 769 14.46 -10.16 23.50
CA ARG A 769 14.61 -11.61 23.30
C ARG A 769 15.58 -11.98 22.18
N TYR A 770 15.57 -11.25 21.05
CA TYR A 770 16.24 -11.68 19.82
C TYR A 770 17.46 -10.85 19.43
N LEU A 771 17.65 -9.65 19.98
CA LEU A 771 18.81 -8.80 19.63
C LEU A 771 19.84 -8.67 20.75
N ALA A 772 19.49 -9.00 21.99
CA ALA A 772 20.36 -8.78 23.16
C ALA A 772 21.78 -9.35 23.02
N ASP A 773 21.95 -10.46 22.29
CA ASP A 773 23.23 -11.17 22.15
C ASP A 773 23.82 -11.16 20.73
N CYS A 774 23.07 -10.73 19.71
CA CYS A 774 23.48 -10.82 18.30
C CYS A 774 23.19 -9.56 17.47
N GLU A 775 22.86 -8.43 18.11
CA GLU A 775 22.54 -7.17 17.41
C GLU A 775 23.60 -6.77 16.38
N HIS A 776 24.89 -6.89 16.73
CA HIS A 776 25.98 -6.52 15.84
C HIS A 776 25.99 -7.36 14.55
N ASP A 777 25.87 -8.69 14.66
CA ASP A 777 25.92 -9.60 13.52
C ASP A 777 24.71 -9.45 12.61
N VAL A 778 23.52 -9.30 13.20
CA VAL A 778 22.27 -9.07 12.48
C VAL A 778 22.33 -7.77 11.67
N ARG A 779 22.87 -6.70 12.27
CA ARG A 779 23.05 -5.42 11.56
C ARG A 779 24.07 -5.51 10.44
N LYS A 780 25.13 -6.29 10.63
CA LYS A 780 26.10 -6.58 9.58
C LYS A 780 25.46 -7.32 8.41
N THR A 781 24.60 -8.31 8.66
CA THR A 781 23.83 -9.00 7.61
C THR A 781 22.95 -8.02 6.81
N LEU A 782 22.26 -7.09 7.49
CA LEU A 782 21.48 -6.05 6.80
C LEU A 782 22.35 -5.15 5.91
N ILE A 783 23.54 -4.77 6.39
CA ILE A 783 24.49 -3.96 5.60
C ILE A 783 24.97 -4.75 4.38
N GLU A 784 25.43 -5.99 4.56
CA GLU A 784 25.89 -6.85 3.47
C GLU A 784 24.80 -7.04 2.41
N TYR A 785 23.53 -7.20 2.82
CA TYR A 785 22.39 -7.25 1.90
C TYR A 785 22.24 -5.96 1.12
N TYR A 786 22.18 -4.78 1.76
CA TYR A 786 21.96 -3.50 1.08
C TYR A 786 23.19 -2.97 0.33
N GLU A 787 24.39 -3.44 0.64
CA GLU A 787 25.60 -3.19 -0.16
C GLU A 787 25.69 -4.11 -1.39
N GLY A 788 24.85 -5.15 -1.45
CA GLY A 788 24.79 -6.09 -2.57
C GLY A 788 25.89 -7.15 -2.54
N ALA A 789 26.43 -7.48 -1.36
CA ALA A 789 27.52 -8.44 -1.20
C ALA A 789 27.20 -9.82 -1.81
N TRP A 790 25.93 -10.23 -1.79
CA TRP A 790 25.50 -11.52 -2.32
C TRP A 790 25.17 -11.50 -3.81
N PHE A 791 24.98 -10.33 -4.42
CA PHE A 791 24.61 -10.25 -5.85
C PHE A 791 25.68 -10.79 -6.79
N SER A 792 26.96 -10.79 -6.39
CA SER A 792 28.07 -11.34 -7.16
C SER A 792 28.15 -12.87 -7.17
N GLU A 793 27.26 -13.56 -6.46
CA GLU A 793 27.18 -15.02 -6.48
C GLU A 793 26.77 -15.53 -7.88
N ASN A 794 27.37 -16.64 -8.32
CA ASN A 794 27.15 -17.21 -9.65
C ASN A 794 26.38 -18.54 -9.63
N ASP A 795 25.66 -18.88 -8.55
CA ASP A 795 24.83 -20.09 -8.51
C ASP A 795 23.52 -19.88 -9.30
N PRO A 796 23.28 -20.62 -10.40
CA PRO A 796 22.04 -20.52 -11.18
C PRO A 796 20.79 -20.86 -10.35
N LYS A 797 20.91 -21.73 -9.34
CA LYS A 797 19.78 -22.06 -8.45
C LYS A 797 19.47 -20.91 -7.49
N MET A 798 20.40 -20.00 -7.23
CA MET A 798 20.19 -18.80 -6.41
C MET A 798 19.66 -17.60 -7.20
N ALA A 799 19.70 -17.63 -8.54
CA ALA A 799 19.37 -16.47 -9.39
C ALA A 799 18.03 -15.78 -9.06
N GLY A 800 17.02 -16.52 -8.59
CA GLY A 800 15.74 -15.96 -8.13
C GLY A 800 15.81 -15.10 -6.86
N ARG A 801 16.92 -15.18 -6.11
CA ARG A 801 17.22 -14.50 -4.83
C ARG A 801 18.42 -13.55 -4.93
N LEU A 802 19.08 -13.48 -6.08
CA LEU A 802 20.16 -12.54 -6.34
C LEU A 802 19.58 -11.28 -6.96
N ILE A 803 19.84 -10.12 -6.34
CA ILE A 803 19.35 -8.86 -6.87
C ILE A 803 20.34 -7.72 -6.65
N SER A 804 20.52 -6.89 -7.67
CA SER A 804 21.39 -5.71 -7.61
C SER A 804 20.89 -4.72 -6.56
N GLN A 805 21.85 -4.10 -5.86
CA GLN A 805 21.63 -3.06 -4.86
C GLN A 805 22.32 -1.77 -5.27
N GLU A 806 22.26 -1.43 -6.55
CA GLU A 806 22.67 -0.10 -7.04
C GLU A 806 21.81 1.00 -6.40
N ASN A 807 22.35 2.22 -6.32
CA ASN A 807 21.58 3.38 -5.81
C ASN A 807 20.46 3.79 -6.77
N LYS A 808 20.65 3.56 -8.07
CA LYS A 808 19.78 4.00 -9.15
C LYS A 808 19.50 2.82 -10.10
N PHE A 809 18.22 2.52 -10.33
CA PHE A 809 17.78 1.43 -11.22
C PHE A 809 17.40 1.92 -12.62
N SER A 810 16.99 3.19 -12.73
CA SER A 810 16.71 3.89 -13.99
C SER A 810 16.80 5.40 -13.76
N ASP A 811 16.61 6.22 -14.80
CA ASP A 811 16.68 7.69 -14.67
C ASP A 811 15.72 8.30 -13.65
N GLU A 812 14.61 7.63 -13.37
CA GLU A 812 13.57 8.11 -12.47
C GLU A 812 13.38 7.23 -11.23
N CYS A 813 14.04 6.07 -11.15
CA CYS A 813 13.82 5.10 -10.07
C CYS A 813 15.12 4.81 -9.30
N TYR A 814 15.05 5.05 -7.99
CA TYR A 814 16.15 4.88 -7.05
C TYR A 814 15.88 3.77 -6.04
N ASN A 815 16.95 3.25 -5.43
CA ASN A 815 16.89 2.25 -4.37
C ASN A 815 16.62 2.90 -3.02
N THR A 816 15.37 3.31 -2.80
CA THR A 816 14.90 3.93 -1.55
C THR A 816 15.23 3.08 -0.32
N ARG A 817 15.17 1.74 -0.42
CA ARG A 817 15.41 0.83 0.71
C ARG A 817 16.86 0.89 1.17
N LYS A 818 17.80 0.74 0.25
CA LYS A 818 19.24 0.88 0.52
C LYS A 818 19.58 2.26 1.10
N LEU A 819 19.08 3.32 0.47
CA LEU A 819 19.40 4.71 0.82
C LEU A 819 18.81 5.13 2.19
N ASP A 820 17.75 4.47 2.67
CA ASP A 820 17.15 4.73 3.99
C ASP A 820 17.72 3.84 5.12
N GLU A 821 18.00 2.57 4.82
CA GLU A 821 18.47 1.59 5.81
C GLU A 821 19.96 1.75 6.13
N LEU A 822 20.84 1.91 5.13
CA LEU A 822 22.29 1.88 5.36
C LEU A 822 22.81 2.92 6.37
N PRO A 823 22.42 4.20 6.32
CA PRO A 823 22.84 5.18 7.33
C PRO A 823 22.41 4.79 8.75
N PHE A 824 21.20 4.22 8.89
CA PHE A 824 20.70 3.78 10.18
C PHE A 824 21.43 2.55 10.71
N GLN A 825 21.72 1.56 9.86
CA GLN A 825 22.45 0.37 10.29
C GLN A 825 23.89 0.71 10.70
N HIS A 826 24.58 1.56 9.93
CA HIS A 826 25.92 2.02 10.29
C HIS A 826 25.94 2.92 11.54
N TYR A 827 24.90 3.73 11.78
CA TYR A 827 24.78 4.47 13.05
C TYR A 827 24.83 3.52 14.24
N HIS A 828 24.06 2.43 14.20
CA HIS A 828 24.02 1.47 15.30
C HIS A 828 25.35 0.73 15.49
N LEU A 829 26.10 0.43 14.41
CA LEU A 829 27.44 -0.15 14.50
C LEU A 829 28.51 0.83 15.03
N TYR A 830 28.35 2.13 14.75
CA TYR A 830 29.32 3.17 15.13
C TYR A 830 28.81 4.07 16.26
N LYS A 831 27.87 3.58 17.07
CA LYS A 831 27.25 4.35 18.17
C LYS A 831 28.30 4.91 19.16
N ASP A 832 29.35 4.13 19.41
CA ASP A 832 30.46 4.52 20.30
C ASP A 832 31.58 5.32 19.59
N GLN A 833 31.45 5.53 18.27
CA GLN A 833 32.40 6.27 17.43
C GLN A 833 31.65 7.29 16.56
N PRO A 834 30.99 8.30 17.16
CA PRO A 834 30.12 9.23 16.43
C PRO A 834 30.87 10.01 15.34
N GLU A 835 32.15 10.33 15.54
CA GLU A 835 33.00 10.96 14.51
C GLU A 835 33.21 10.07 13.28
N LYS A 836 33.33 8.74 13.48
CA LYS A 836 33.43 7.78 12.36
C LYS A 836 32.12 7.69 11.59
N PHE A 837 30.98 7.78 12.29
CA PHE A 837 29.67 7.85 11.65
C PHE A 837 29.47 9.14 10.85
N ALA A 838 29.83 10.29 11.42
CA ALA A 838 29.69 11.59 10.78
C ALA A 838 30.54 11.75 9.51
N ASN A 839 31.63 10.97 9.37
CA ASN A 839 32.49 10.96 8.19
C ASN A 839 32.18 9.84 7.18
N GLN A 840 31.06 9.11 7.36
CA GLN A 840 30.62 8.13 6.37
C GLN A 840 30.27 8.79 5.02
N PRO A 841 30.35 8.04 3.90
CA PRO A 841 29.99 8.54 2.56
C PRO A 841 28.63 9.22 2.49
N TYR A 842 27.69 8.81 3.36
CA TYR A 842 26.33 9.35 3.44
C TYR A 842 26.26 10.86 3.67
N PHE A 843 27.28 11.42 4.31
CA PHE A 843 27.36 12.83 4.65
C PHE A 843 28.51 13.55 3.95
N THR A 844 29.38 12.83 3.23
CA THR A 844 30.61 13.39 2.63
C THR A 844 30.61 13.32 1.11
N GLN A 845 29.91 12.36 0.51
CA GLN A 845 29.81 12.19 -0.93
C GLN A 845 28.51 12.83 -1.46
N LEU A 846 28.63 13.89 -2.29
CA LEU A 846 27.48 14.67 -2.75
C LEU A 846 26.55 13.91 -3.71
N ASP A 847 27.06 12.95 -4.47
CA ASP A 847 26.28 12.04 -5.30
C ASP A 847 25.37 11.15 -4.45
N TRP A 848 25.87 10.61 -3.32
CA TRP A 848 25.01 9.89 -2.37
C TRP A 848 23.91 10.79 -1.80
N VAL A 849 24.26 12.01 -1.37
CA VAL A 849 23.28 12.97 -0.82
C VAL A 849 22.20 13.31 -1.84
N HIS A 850 22.60 13.54 -3.09
CA HIS A 850 21.68 13.80 -4.20
C HIS A 850 20.78 12.57 -4.49
N ASP A 851 21.35 11.37 -4.59
CA ASP A 851 20.61 10.14 -4.85
C ASP A 851 19.63 9.83 -3.72
N LYS A 852 20.03 10.03 -2.46
CA LYS A 852 19.14 9.87 -1.31
C LYS A 852 17.97 10.85 -1.38
N LEU A 853 18.23 12.12 -1.68
CA LEU A 853 17.17 13.12 -1.85
C LEU A 853 16.22 12.74 -3.00
N ALA A 854 16.74 12.27 -4.13
CA ALA A 854 15.94 11.81 -5.27
C ALA A 854 15.09 10.57 -4.94
N ALA A 855 15.60 9.67 -4.09
CA ALA A 855 14.91 8.45 -3.69
C ALA A 855 13.89 8.61 -2.56
N THR A 856 14.03 9.66 -1.75
CA THR A 856 13.23 9.91 -0.54
C THR A 856 12.70 11.35 -0.52
N ASP A 857 13.10 12.15 0.46
CA ASP A 857 12.79 13.56 0.63
C ASP A 857 13.78 14.19 1.63
N CYS A 858 13.72 15.50 1.81
CA CYS A 858 14.56 16.22 2.78
C CYS A 858 14.33 15.75 4.21
N GLY A 859 13.09 15.34 4.54
CA GLY A 859 12.74 14.85 5.86
C GLY A 859 13.52 13.59 6.24
N HIS A 860 13.70 12.65 5.32
CA HIS A 860 14.45 11.40 5.56
C HIS A 860 15.95 11.69 5.75
N PHE A 861 16.51 12.64 4.99
CA PHE A 861 17.90 13.04 5.19
C PHE A 861 18.12 13.74 6.54
N LEU A 862 17.19 14.60 6.96
CA LEU A 862 17.22 15.25 8.27
C LEU A 862 17.14 14.26 9.44
N GLU A 863 16.46 13.12 9.28
CA GLU A 863 16.47 12.06 10.29
C GLU A 863 17.86 11.45 10.46
N ASP A 864 18.60 11.23 9.37
CA ASP A 864 19.96 10.70 9.43
C ASP A 864 20.92 11.68 10.09
N LEU A 865 20.80 12.98 9.74
CA LEU A 865 21.58 14.03 10.39
C LEU A 865 21.29 14.10 11.90
N ALA A 866 20.05 13.82 12.31
CA ALA A 866 19.66 13.78 13.73
C ALA A 866 20.29 12.61 14.51
N LEU A 867 20.83 11.59 13.83
CA LEU A 867 21.60 10.50 14.45
C LEU A 867 23.03 10.93 14.81
N VAL A 868 23.53 12.03 14.24
CA VAL A 868 24.87 12.55 14.54
C VAL A 868 24.86 13.31 15.86
N HIS A 869 25.39 12.67 16.91
CA HIS A 869 25.45 13.23 18.27
C HIS A 869 26.87 13.74 18.60
N ILE A 870 27.27 14.84 17.94
CA ILE A 870 28.55 15.52 18.15
C ILE A 870 28.29 17.00 18.43
N GLU A 871 28.92 17.55 19.47
CA GLU A 871 28.87 18.98 19.78
C GLU A 871 30.30 19.55 19.95
N PRO A 872 30.71 20.57 19.17
CA PRO A 872 29.98 21.17 18.04
C PRO A 872 29.89 20.23 16.83
N LEU A 873 28.87 20.41 15.98
CA LEU A 873 28.72 19.61 14.76
C LEU A 873 29.91 19.82 13.80
N PRO A 874 30.35 18.77 13.08
CA PRO A 874 31.31 18.91 11.99
C PRO A 874 30.79 19.86 10.90
N GLU A 875 31.71 20.61 10.27
CA GLU A 875 31.36 21.67 9.31
C GLU A 875 30.45 21.18 8.17
N HIS A 876 30.74 20.01 7.60
CA HIS A 876 29.95 19.43 6.51
C HIS A 876 28.53 19.03 6.95
N ILE A 877 28.38 18.54 8.19
CA ILE A 877 27.08 18.19 8.78
C ILE A 877 26.24 19.44 9.03
N GLU A 878 26.87 20.50 9.55
CA GLU A 878 26.19 21.78 9.80
C GLU A 878 25.69 22.42 8.49
N ILE A 879 26.50 22.39 7.42
CA ILE A 879 26.11 22.90 6.09
C ILE A 879 24.92 22.12 5.54
N LEU A 880 24.99 20.78 5.55
CA LEU A 880 23.89 19.95 5.04
C LEU A 880 22.61 20.18 5.84
N LYS A 881 22.70 20.24 7.17
CA LYS A 881 21.56 20.56 8.03
C LYS A 881 20.92 21.89 7.65
N GLU A 882 21.72 22.95 7.46
CA GLU A 882 21.21 24.26 7.03
C GLU A 882 20.51 24.18 5.66
N VAL A 883 21.10 23.49 4.68
CA VAL A 883 20.54 23.31 3.33
C VAL A 883 19.17 22.63 3.38
N PHE A 884 19.09 21.48 4.04
CA PHE A 884 17.87 20.67 4.08
C PHE A 884 16.78 21.29 4.95
N GLU A 885 17.12 22.00 6.03
CA GLU A 885 16.15 22.75 6.83
C GLU A 885 15.60 23.96 6.05
N ALA A 886 16.47 24.78 5.46
CA ALA A 886 16.06 26.05 4.84
C ALA A 886 15.37 25.88 3.48
N SER A 887 15.70 24.83 2.73
CA SER A 887 15.27 24.66 1.34
C SER A 887 14.46 23.40 1.06
N SER A 888 13.93 22.76 2.12
CA SER A 888 13.12 21.52 2.03
C SER A 888 12.07 21.57 0.92
N TYR A 889 11.22 22.60 0.90
CA TYR A 889 10.16 22.74 -0.11
C TYR A 889 10.69 22.73 -1.55
N ALA A 890 11.79 23.44 -1.82
CA ALA A 890 12.35 23.53 -3.17
C ALA A 890 13.00 22.20 -3.60
N LEU A 891 13.69 21.55 -2.67
CA LEU A 891 14.39 20.29 -2.89
C LEU A 891 13.43 19.10 -2.99
N ASP A 892 12.34 19.09 -2.22
CA ASP A 892 11.28 18.08 -2.31
C ASP A 892 10.45 18.25 -3.60
N TYR A 893 10.38 19.47 -4.14
CA TYR A 893 9.75 19.73 -5.44
C TYR A 893 10.63 19.29 -6.61
N ASP A 894 11.94 19.61 -6.57
CA ASP A 894 12.91 19.16 -7.57
C ASP A 894 14.28 18.93 -6.92
N HIS A 895 14.61 17.66 -6.68
CA HIS A 895 15.87 17.25 -6.05
C HIS A 895 17.11 17.68 -6.83
N ARG A 896 17.00 17.91 -8.15
CA ARG A 896 18.12 18.31 -9.01
C ARG A 896 18.67 19.68 -8.63
N GLN A 897 17.89 20.49 -7.90
CA GLN A 897 18.32 21.79 -7.41
C GLN A 897 19.28 21.72 -6.21
N PHE A 898 19.59 20.53 -5.69
CA PHE A 898 20.47 20.33 -4.55
C PHE A 898 21.79 21.10 -4.66
N TYR A 899 22.51 20.95 -5.79
CA TYR A 899 23.81 21.60 -5.97
C TYR A 899 23.69 23.14 -6.01
N GLY A 900 22.59 23.67 -6.55
CA GLY A 900 22.36 25.10 -6.68
C GLY A 900 22.05 25.75 -5.35
N VAL A 901 21.19 25.09 -4.56
CA VAL A 901 20.91 25.46 -3.18
C VAL A 901 22.17 25.37 -2.32
N LEU A 902 22.95 24.31 -2.46
CA LEU A 902 24.22 24.16 -1.75
C LEU A 902 25.19 25.29 -2.10
N ASN A 903 25.29 25.68 -3.38
CA ASN A 903 26.10 26.83 -3.78
C ASN A 903 25.64 28.12 -3.11
N MET A 904 24.33 28.39 -3.15
CA MET A 904 23.76 29.59 -2.52
C MET A 904 24.08 29.67 -1.02
N THR A 905 23.97 28.54 -0.31
CA THR A 905 24.33 28.46 1.11
C THR A 905 25.81 28.75 1.33
N MET A 906 26.69 28.19 0.49
CA MET A 906 28.13 28.42 0.59
C MET A 906 28.52 29.87 0.29
N GLU A 907 27.95 30.49 -0.73
CA GLU A 907 28.20 31.90 -1.06
C GLU A 907 27.69 32.84 0.02
N LYS A 908 26.53 32.53 0.63
CA LYS A 908 26.03 33.27 1.80
C LYS A 908 27.03 33.17 2.96
N ARG A 909 27.48 31.96 3.30
CA ARG A 909 28.48 31.75 4.36
C ARG A 909 29.77 32.53 4.10
N GLN A 910 30.24 32.57 2.86
CA GLN A 910 31.42 33.35 2.47
C GLN A 910 31.20 34.86 2.59
N ARG A 911 30.03 35.38 2.20
CA ARG A 911 29.66 36.79 2.40
C ARG A 911 29.56 37.17 3.87
N ASP A 912 29.10 36.25 4.71
CA ASP A 912 29.04 36.41 6.18
C ASP A 912 30.43 36.25 6.85
N GLY A 913 31.49 36.03 6.07
CA GLY A 913 32.87 35.97 6.54
C GLY A 913 33.33 34.59 7.04
N ALA A 914 32.56 33.53 6.82
CA ALA A 914 32.96 32.17 7.18
C ALA A 914 34.03 31.63 6.20
N THR A 915 35.09 31.04 6.75
CA THR A 915 36.13 30.37 5.98
C THR A 915 35.87 28.86 5.91
N VAL A 916 36.14 28.26 4.75
CA VAL A 916 36.05 26.80 4.56
C VAL A 916 37.21 26.11 5.29
N LYS A 917 36.90 25.22 6.24
CA LYS A 917 37.92 24.60 7.10
C LYS A 917 38.25 23.15 6.72
N SER A 918 37.24 22.36 6.36
CA SER A 918 37.32 20.93 6.11
C SER A 918 37.71 20.61 4.66
N GLU A 919 38.57 19.61 4.47
CA GLU A 919 38.93 19.07 3.15
C GLU A 919 37.69 18.58 2.38
N ILE A 920 36.69 18.03 3.08
CA ILE A 920 35.42 17.57 2.50
C ILE A 920 34.70 18.74 1.81
N VAL A 921 34.58 19.86 2.51
CA VAL A 921 33.87 21.04 2.00
C VAL A 921 34.69 21.71 0.87
N GLN A 922 36.02 21.69 0.94
CA GLN A 922 36.87 22.14 -0.16
C GLN A 922 36.63 21.33 -1.44
N GLU A 923 36.42 20.02 -1.32
CA GLU A 923 36.06 19.17 -2.47
C GLU A 923 34.67 19.48 -2.99
N TRP A 924 33.68 19.71 -2.11
CA TRP A 924 32.34 20.13 -2.51
C TRP A 924 32.36 21.42 -3.33
N MET A 925 33.19 22.39 -2.95
CA MET A 925 33.33 23.65 -3.69
C MET A 925 33.82 23.46 -5.13
N LYS A 926 34.52 22.34 -5.45
CA LYS A 926 34.90 22.01 -6.83
C LYS A 926 33.72 21.44 -7.61
N VAL A 927 32.96 20.54 -6.99
CA VAL A 927 31.77 19.89 -7.59
C VAL A 927 30.67 20.91 -7.86
N ILE A 928 30.38 21.79 -6.89
CA ILE A 928 29.29 22.76 -6.99
C ILE A 928 29.49 23.77 -8.14
N LYS A 929 30.74 24.09 -8.49
CA LYS A 929 31.05 24.98 -9.62
C LYS A 929 30.67 24.37 -10.97
N ASN A 930 30.74 23.04 -11.08
CA ASN A 930 30.42 22.27 -12.28
C ASN A 930 29.54 21.07 -11.88
N PRO A 931 28.25 21.31 -11.54
CA PRO A 931 27.40 20.28 -10.98
C PRO A 931 27.15 19.16 -12.01
N PRO A 932 27.04 17.89 -11.57
CA PRO A 932 26.83 16.75 -12.48
C PRO A 932 25.41 16.68 -13.06
N VAL A 933 24.49 17.48 -12.54
CA VAL A 933 23.09 17.56 -12.99
C VAL A 933 22.71 19.00 -13.34
N PRO A 934 21.84 19.21 -14.34
CA PRO A 934 21.32 20.55 -14.67
C PRO A 934 20.67 21.20 -13.44
N THR A 935 21.19 22.36 -13.06
CA THR A 935 20.83 23.05 -11.82
C THR A 935 20.61 24.54 -12.12
N PHE A 936 19.60 25.17 -11.51
CA PHE A 936 19.46 26.62 -11.56
C PHE A 936 20.41 27.28 -10.55
N PHE A 937 21.08 28.33 -11.01
CA PHE A 937 21.97 29.14 -10.18
C PHE A 937 21.56 30.62 -10.28
N PRO A 938 21.34 31.32 -9.15
CA PRO A 938 21.00 32.73 -9.19
C PRO A 938 22.20 33.59 -9.58
N ILE A 939 22.11 34.28 -10.72
CA ILE A 939 23.16 35.19 -11.20
C ILE A 939 23.01 36.60 -10.61
N ASN A 940 21.80 36.98 -10.18
CA ASN A 940 21.49 38.33 -9.72
C ASN A 940 21.71 38.49 -8.21
N GLU A 941 22.60 39.40 -7.79
CA GLU A 941 22.87 39.72 -6.38
C GLU A 941 21.61 40.18 -5.60
N ASP A 942 20.66 40.85 -6.25
CA ASP A 942 19.42 41.29 -5.60
C ASP A 942 18.48 40.11 -5.26
N PHE A 943 18.62 38.98 -5.95
CA PHE A 943 17.90 37.75 -5.62
C PHE A 943 18.32 37.22 -4.24
N TYR A 944 19.60 37.36 -3.87
CA TYR A 944 20.09 36.95 -2.55
C TYR A 944 19.47 37.81 -1.44
N LYS A 945 19.32 39.13 -1.66
CA LYS A 945 18.63 40.03 -0.71
C LYS A 945 17.16 39.65 -0.51
N ILE A 946 16.47 39.23 -1.57
CA ILE A 946 15.09 38.74 -1.51
C ILE A 946 15.03 37.40 -0.74
N CYS A 947 15.94 36.48 -1.03
CA CYS A 947 16.02 35.18 -0.35
C CYS A 947 16.36 35.32 1.14
N GLU A 948 17.26 36.21 1.51
CA GLU A 948 17.61 36.52 2.91
C GLU A 948 16.48 37.25 3.65
N GLY A 949 15.60 37.96 2.92
CA GLY A 949 14.37 38.54 3.47
C GLY A 949 13.25 37.52 3.76
N ARG A 950 13.34 36.27 3.23
CA ARG A 950 12.31 35.23 3.40
C ARG A 950 12.11 34.77 4.84
N ASP A 951 13.17 34.80 5.66
CA ASP A 951 13.10 34.40 7.07
C ASP A 951 12.18 35.32 7.91
N LYS A 952 11.79 36.49 7.39
CA LYS A 952 11.00 37.49 8.13
C LYS A 952 9.55 37.66 7.68
N ARG A 953 9.14 37.12 6.52
CA ARG A 953 7.77 37.31 5.98
C ARG A 953 7.29 36.07 5.22
N ASP A 954 6.13 35.53 5.61
CA ASP A 954 5.41 34.56 4.78
C ASP A 954 5.13 35.24 3.42
N ILE A 955 5.68 34.70 2.33
CA ILE A 955 5.60 35.27 0.97
C ILE A 955 4.15 35.55 0.55
N SER A 956 3.17 34.82 1.11
CA SER A 956 1.74 35.02 0.86
C SER A 956 1.17 36.35 1.40
N THR A 957 1.93 37.12 2.17
CA THR A 957 1.46 38.37 2.82
C THR A 957 2.22 39.63 2.39
N VAL A 958 3.11 39.54 1.38
CA VAL A 958 3.82 40.71 0.86
C VAL A 958 2.95 41.46 -0.15
N GLU A 959 2.35 42.58 0.26
CA GLU A 959 1.72 43.53 -0.66
C GLU A 959 2.74 43.98 -1.73
N GLY A 960 2.38 43.81 -3.01
CA GLY A 960 3.22 44.18 -4.15
C GLY A 960 4.07 43.04 -4.74
N PHE A 961 4.08 41.84 -4.13
CA PHE A 961 4.52 40.64 -4.84
C PHE A 961 3.44 40.30 -5.87
N ASP A 962 3.81 40.28 -7.14
CA ASP A 962 2.86 39.99 -8.23
C ASP A 962 2.36 38.54 -8.05
N SER A 963 1.22 38.40 -7.40
CA SER A 963 0.63 37.13 -6.97
C SER A 963 0.17 36.25 -8.15
N LYS A 964 0.29 36.76 -9.37
CA LYS A 964 -0.13 36.07 -10.58
C LYS A 964 0.95 35.10 -11.02
N THR A 965 0.59 33.82 -11.09
CA THR A 965 1.50 32.71 -11.35
C THR A 965 1.93 32.66 -12.82
N PHE A 966 3.17 32.20 -13.05
CA PHE A 966 3.56 31.65 -14.35
C PHE A 966 3.14 30.17 -14.35
N ASP A 967 2.39 29.75 -15.36
CA ASP A 967 1.90 28.37 -15.48
C ASP A 967 2.95 27.47 -16.14
N LEU A 968 3.85 28.04 -16.95
CA LEU A 968 4.87 27.30 -17.68
C LEU A 968 6.16 28.13 -17.82
N ILE A 969 7.29 27.44 -17.76
CA ILE A 969 8.63 27.95 -18.08
C ILE A 969 9.26 26.98 -19.08
N VAL A 970 9.67 27.48 -20.24
CA VAL A 970 10.17 26.67 -21.36
C VAL A 970 11.53 27.20 -21.82
N ARG A 971 12.55 26.34 -21.84
CA ARG A 971 13.87 26.66 -22.38
C ARG A 971 13.92 26.32 -23.88
N PHE A 972 14.63 27.10 -24.67
CA PHE A 972 14.84 26.83 -26.11
C PHE A 972 16.12 26.02 -26.32
N ASP A 973 16.02 24.88 -27.00
CA ASP A 973 17.09 23.87 -27.07
C ASP A 973 18.33 24.29 -27.87
N GLN A 974 18.16 25.07 -28.94
CA GLN A 974 19.23 25.39 -29.89
C GLN A 974 20.12 26.56 -29.45
N ARG A 975 19.58 27.47 -28.62
CA ARG A 975 20.32 28.51 -27.93
C ARG A 975 19.88 28.51 -26.49
N GLU A 976 20.73 27.92 -25.66
CA GLU A 976 20.69 27.91 -24.19
C GLU A 976 20.48 29.27 -23.50
N LYS A 977 20.40 30.35 -24.28
CA LYS A 977 20.30 31.76 -23.89
C LYS A 977 18.88 32.23 -23.58
N PHE A 978 17.82 31.65 -24.16
CA PHE A 978 16.46 32.18 -23.99
C PHE A 978 15.50 31.21 -23.30
N VAL A 979 14.60 31.79 -22.50
CA VAL A 979 13.51 31.07 -21.81
C VAL A 979 12.20 31.82 -22.04
N ALA A 980 11.11 31.10 -22.33
CA ALA A 980 9.76 31.65 -22.38
C ALA A 980 8.99 31.31 -21.10
N THR A 981 8.25 32.27 -20.56
CA THR A 981 7.28 32.05 -19.48
C THR A 981 5.87 32.32 -19.98
N VAL A 982 4.91 31.52 -19.53
CA VAL A 982 3.49 31.62 -19.91
C VAL A 982 2.66 31.95 -18.67
N SER A 983 1.72 32.88 -18.80
CA SER A 983 0.72 33.15 -17.76
C SER A 983 -0.68 33.22 -18.39
N THR A 984 -1.49 32.22 -18.06
CA THR A 984 -2.89 32.04 -18.45
C THR A 984 -3.74 33.15 -17.87
N GLU A 985 -3.54 33.48 -16.59
CA GLU A 985 -4.29 34.53 -15.88
C GLU A 985 -4.03 35.91 -16.48
N ARG A 986 -2.79 36.17 -16.90
CA ARG A 986 -2.39 37.44 -17.54
C ARG A 986 -2.59 37.46 -19.05
N GLU A 987 -2.92 36.32 -19.66
CA GLU A 987 -3.00 36.16 -21.11
C GLU A 987 -1.71 36.63 -21.81
N GLU A 988 -0.55 36.26 -21.26
CA GLU A 988 0.76 36.72 -21.73
C GLU A 988 1.81 35.60 -21.88
N ILE A 989 2.74 35.82 -22.82
CA ILE A 989 3.96 35.04 -23.00
C ILE A 989 5.14 36.01 -22.94
N CYS A 990 6.10 35.76 -22.04
CA CYS A 990 7.29 36.59 -21.90
C CYS A 990 8.53 35.78 -22.32
N VAL A 991 9.47 36.39 -23.04
CA VAL A 991 10.77 35.78 -23.37
C VAL A 991 11.86 36.53 -22.62
N TRP A 992 12.77 35.76 -22.03
CA TRP A 992 13.83 36.23 -21.15
C TRP A 992 15.18 35.79 -21.70
N ASP A 993 16.13 36.71 -21.71
CA ASP A 993 17.54 36.41 -21.94
C ASP A 993 18.17 35.99 -20.61
N VAL A 994 18.55 34.72 -20.51
CA VAL A 994 19.12 34.10 -19.31
C VAL A 994 20.50 34.69 -19.01
N THR A 995 21.28 35.06 -20.03
CA THR A 995 22.63 35.60 -19.84
C THR A 995 22.58 37.03 -19.30
N THR A 996 21.66 37.86 -19.80
CA THR A 996 21.52 39.25 -19.35
C THR A 996 20.50 39.43 -18.21
N CYS A 997 19.75 38.39 -17.87
CA CYS A 997 18.65 38.41 -16.90
C CYS A 997 17.57 39.46 -17.20
N GLN A 998 17.30 39.73 -18.49
CA GLN A 998 16.32 40.73 -18.91
C GLN A 998 15.19 40.10 -19.73
N MET A 999 13.97 40.63 -19.53
CA MET A 999 12.85 40.32 -20.41
C MET A 999 13.11 40.98 -21.77
N VAL A 1000 13.29 40.17 -22.80
CA VAL A 1000 13.53 40.66 -24.16
C VAL A 1000 12.24 40.84 -24.95
N ARG A 1001 11.19 40.07 -24.63
CA ARG A 1001 9.88 40.16 -25.30
C ARG A 1001 8.73 39.92 -24.33
N LYS A 1002 7.60 40.57 -24.62
CA LYS A 1002 6.32 40.38 -23.94
C LYS A 1002 5.19 40.38 -24.96
N LEU A 1003 4.54 39.25 -25.16
CA LEU A 1003 3.33 39.10 -25.96
C LEU A 1003 2.14 39.13 -25.03
N THR A 1004 1.22 40.07 -25.23
CA THR A 1004 -0.04 40.19 -24.46
C THR A 1004 -1.24 39.92 -25.35
N GLY A 1005 -2.37 39.54 -24.75
CA GLY A 1005 -3.61 39.21 -25.48
C GLY A 1005 -3.58 37.81 -26.12
N VAL A 1006 -2.69 36.94 -25.65
CA VAL A 1006 -2.71 35.52 -26.01
C VAL A 1006 -3.84 34.90 -25.20
N THR A 1007 -4.92 34.48 -25.86
CA THR A 1007 -6.14 34.04 -25.14
C THR A 1007 -5.92 32.71 -24.42
N HIS A 1008 -5.85 32.75 -23.08
CA HIS A 1008 -5.64 31.58 -22.19
C HIS A 1008 -4.58 30.59 -22.72
N PRO A 1009 -3.28 30.97 -22.71
CA PRO A 1009 -2.19 30.10 -23.11
C PRO A 1009 -1.95 29.04 -22.04
N ILE A 1010 -2.18 27.77 -22.37
CA ILE A 1010 -2.11 26.65 -21.41
C ILE A 1010 -0.76 25.92 -21.51
N ASN A 1011 -0.22 25.80 -22.72
CA ASN A 1011 1.01 25.06 -22.99
C ASN A 1011 1.76 25.67 -24.18
N LEU A 1012 3.09 25.57 -24.21
CA LEU A 1012 3.99 26.12 -25.23
C LEU A 1012 5.05 25.09 -25.59
N VAL A 1013 5.18 24.79 -26.88
CA VAL A 1013 6.22 23.89 -27.42
C VAL A 1013 7.06 24.66 -28.43
N PRO A 1014 8.38 24.80 -28.24
CA PRO A 1014 9.26 25.50 -29.17
C PRO A 1014 9.44 24.66 -30.44
N ILE A 1015 9.29 25.28 -31.61
CA ILE A 1015 9.55 24.65 -32.92
C ILE A 1015 11.02 24.83 -33.30
N ASP A 1016 11.50 26.06 -33.15
CA ASP A 1016 12.86 26.50 -33.41
C ASP A 1016 13.23 27.65 -32.44
N GLU A 1017 14.32 28.38 -32.72
CA GLU A 1017 14.79 29.49 -31.88
C GLU A 1017 13.81 30.67 -31.77
N HIS A 1018 12.88 30.81 -32.70
CA HIS A 1018 12.00 31.98 -32.82
C HIS A 1018 10.53 31.60 -32.77
N LYS A 1019 10.16 30.39 -33.19
CA LYS A 1019 8.77 29.98 -33.33
C LYS A 1019 8.37 28.99 -32.25
N CYS A 1020 7.14 29.09 -31.80
CA CYS A 1020 6.54 28.12 -30.90
C CYS A 1020 5.08 27.82 -31.27
N VAL A 1021 4.63 26.63 -30.90
CA VAL A 1021 3.21 26.29 -30.89
C VAL A 1021 2.67 26.49 -29.48
N VAL A 1022 1.63 27.29 -29.36
CA VAL A 1022 0.95 27.57 -28.09
C VAL A 1022 -0.46 27.01 -28.15
N LEU A 1023 -0.82 26.22 -27.15
CA LEU A 1023 -2.20 25.81 -26.93
C LEU A 1023 -2.98 26.96 -26.28
N CYS A 1024 -3.81 27.61 -27.08
CA CYS A 1024 -4.68 28.70 -26.63
C CYS A 1024 -6.11 28.17 -26.48
N ARG A 1025 -6.57 27.93 -25.24
CA ARG A 1025 -7.83 27.22 -24.92
C ARG A 1025 -7.97 25.84 -25.57
N ARG A 1026 -8.37 25.80 -26.84
CA ARG A 1026 -8.72 24.59 -27.61
C ARG A 1026 -8.12 24.60 -29.02
N GLU A 1027 -7.27 25.57 -29.32
CA GLU A 1027 -6.65 25.77 -30.62
C GLU A 1027 -5.14 25.81 -30.46
N LEU A 1028 -4.44 25.12 -31.37
CA LEU A 1028 -2.99 25.26 -31.49
C LEU A 1028 -2.68 26.45 -32.40
N ARG A 1029 -1.88 27.37 -31.89
CA ARG A 1029 -1.50 28.59 -32.60
C ARG A 1029 0.01 28.69 -32.64
N VAL A 1030 0.54 29.01 -33.82
CA VAL A 1030 1.97 29.21 -34.03
C VAL A 1030 2.27 30.69 -33.86
N TYR A 1031 3.26 31.01 -33.03
CA TYR A 1031 3.75 32.37 -32.81
C TYR A 1031 5.22 32.47 -33.19
N ASP A 1032 5.60 33.61 -33.76
CA ASP A 1032 6.99 34.07 -33.88
C ASP A 1032 7.26 34.98 -32.68
N LEU A 1033 8.09 34.51 -31.77
CA LEU A 1033 8.48 35.19 -30.54
C LEU A 1033 9.52 36.28 -30.77
N ASP A 1034 10.31 36.21 -31.85
CA ASP A 1034 11.27 37.28 -32.18
C ASP A 1034 10.53 38.50 -32.73
N GLN A 1035 9.56 38.28 -33.63
CA GLN A 1035 8.69 39.34 -34.14
C GLN A 1035 7.53 39.70 -33.18
N GLY A 1036 7.21 38.83 -32.24
CA GLY A 1036 6.05 38.98 -31.34
C GLY A 1036 4.71 38.85 -32.06
N LYS A 1037 4.61 38.01 -33.09
CA LYS A 1037 3.43 37.92 -33.97
C LYS A 1037 2.83 36.51 -34.01
N PHE A 1038 1.50 36.47 -34.11
CA PHE A 1038 0.78 35.27 -34.50
C PHE A 1038 1.05 34.95 -35.98
N LEU A 1039 1.40 33.70 -36.29
CA LEU A 1039 1.66 33.24 -37.65
C LEU A 1039 0.45 32.52 -38.24
N VAL A 1040 0.03 31.40 -37.63
CA VAL A 1040 -1.04 30.56 -38.15
C VAL A 1040 -1.73 29.78 -37.03
N ALA A 1041 -3.02 29.49 -37.20
CA ALA A 1041 -3.76 28.55 -36.35
C ALA A 1041 -3.79 27.20 -37.07
N LEU A 1042 -3.39 26.14 -36.38
CA LEU A 1042 -3.36 24.80 -36.96
C LEU A 1042 -4.79 24.27 -37.08
N LYS A 1043 -5.17 23.89 -38.30
CA LYS A 1043 -6.48 23.35 -38.63
C LYS A 1043 -6.54 21.90 -38.22
N GLY A 1044 -7.33 21.61 -37.20
CA GLY A 1044 -7.64 20.23 -36.86
C GLY A 1044 -8.40 20.13 -35.56
N VAL A 1045 -9.38 19.22 -35.55
CA VAL A 1045 -10.26 19.07 -34.41
C VAL A 1045 -9.58 18.17 -33.38
N MET A 1046 -9.01 18.79 -32.34
CA MET A 1046 -8.35 18.11 -31.22
C MET A 1046 -9.37 17.58 -30.19
N ASN A 1047 -8.98 16.54 -29.44
CA ASN A 1047 -9.80 16.04 -28.34
C ASN A 1047 -9.95 17.07 -27.21
N GLN A 1048 -11.19 17.34 -26.81
CA GLN A 1048 -11.52 18.36 -25.80
C GLN A 1048 -11.14 17.97 -24.36
N LYS A 1049 -11.05 16.67 -24.07
CA LYS A 1049 -10.70 16.17 -22.72
C LYS A 1049 -9.23 15.82 -22.58
N MET A 1050 -8.53 15.58 -23.69
CA MET A 1050 -7.13 15.14 -23.73
C MET A 1050 -6.42 15.85 -24.90
N PRO A 1051 -6.01 17.11 -24.73
CA PRO A 1051 -5.37 17.90 -25.79
C PRO A 1051 -3.90 17.49 -25.97
N TYR A 1052 -3.65 16.23 -26.33
CA TYR A 1052 -2.30 15.73 -26.55
C TYR A 1052 -1.80 16.12 -27.93
N TYR A 1053 -0.63 16.74 -27.93
CA TYR A 1053 0.10 17.12 -29.13
C TYR A 1053 1.60 17.11 -28.87
N GLY A 1054 2.38 17.01 -29.93
CA GLY A 1054 3.83 17.06 -29.90
C GLY A 1054 4.39 17.33 -31.29
N LEU A 1055 5.64 17.78 -31.36
CA LEU A 1055 6.32 17.96 -32.65
C LEU A 1055 6.80 16.60 -33.18
N HIS A 1056 6.56 16.33 -34.46
CA HIS A 1056 7.21 15.21 -35.15
C HIS A 1056 8.57 15.66 -35.71
N ASP A 1057 8.59 16.84 -36.31
CA ASP A 1057 9.78 17.54 -36.80
C ASP A 1057 9.53 19.07 -36.76
N SER A 1058 10.44 19.86 -37.34
CA SER A 1058 10.34 21.33 -37.37
C SER A 1058 9.21 21.88 -38.25
N LYS A 1059 8.56 21.04 -39.07
CA LYS A 1059 7.51 21.41 -40.01
C LYS A 1059 6.17 20.76 -39.72
N HIS A 1060 6.15 19.68 -38.93
CA HIS A 1060 4.96 18.88 -38.68
C HIS A 1060 4.69 18.69 -37.19
N LEU A 1061 3.45 18.93 -36.81
CA LEU A 1061 2.92 18.71 -35.47
C LEU A 1061 1.95 17.54 -35.48
N VAL A 1062 2.03 16.70 -34.47
CA VAL A 1062 1.15 15.57 -34.26
C VAL A 1062 0.16 15.91 -33.16
N ALA A 1063 -1.13 15.67 -33.38
CA ALA A 1063 -2.17 15.88 -32.38
C ALA A 1063 -3.24 14.78 -32.41
N LEU A 1064 -3.77 14.43 -31.25
CA LEU A 1064 -4.84 13.44 -31.14
C LEU A 1064 -6.18 14.00 -31.65
N SER A 1065 -6.83 13.29 -32.58
CA SER A 1065 -8.13 13.69 -33.13
C SER A 1065 -9.26 13.68 -32.08
N ARG A 1066 -10.32 14.45 -32.35
CA ARG A 1066 -11.48 14.60 -31.45
C ARG A 1066 -12.09 13.28 -30.97
N ASN A 1067 -12.22 12.29 -31.86
CA ASN A 1067 -12.84 11.00 -31.57
C ASN A 1067 -11.85 9.94 -31.07
N ARG A 1068 -10.56 10.26 -30.93
CA ARG A 1068 -9.49 9.35 -30.49
C ARG A 1068 -9.26 8.15 -31.42
N MET A 1069 -9.76 8.20 -32.65
CA MET A 1069 -9.62 7.11 -33.63
C MET A 1069 -8.39 7.30 -34.54
N TYR A 1070 -7.96 8.55 -34.72
CA TYR A 1070 -6.86 8.90 -35.62
C TYR A 1070 -5.92 9.92 -34.97
N VAL A 1071 -4.72 10.04 -35.53
CA VAL A 1071 -3.73 11.03 -35.16
C VAL A 1071 -3.57 11.98 -36.33
N ASN A 1072 -3.75 13.28 -36.08
CA ASN A 1072 -3.62 14.32 -37.09
C ASN A 1072 -2.15 14.74 -37.19
N LEU A 1073 -1.57 14.69 -38.38
CA LEU A 1073 -0.29 15.29 -38.68
C LEU A 1073 -0.55 16.63 -39.39
N MET A 1074 -0.25 17.73 -38.73
CA MET A 1074 -0.52 19.09 -39.16
C MET A 1074 0.76 19.76 -39.65
N ASN A 1075 0.71 20.46 -40.77
CA ASN A 1075 1.80 21.27 -41.27
C ASN A 1075 1.81 22.63 -40.56
N ILE A 1076 2.93 22.95 -39.92
CA ILE A 1076 3.10 24.14 -39.08
C ILE A 1076 3.22 25.42 -39.92
N GLU A 1077 3.69 25.33 -41.16
CA GLU A 1077 3.84 26.48 -42.08
C GLU A 1077 2.51 26.86 -42.73
N THR A 1078 1.74 25.87 -43.19
CA THR A 1078 0.45 26.11 -43.88
C THR A 1078 -0.74 26.12 -42.93
N GLY A 1079 -0.58 25.51 -41.75
CA GLY A 1079 -1.65 25.29 -40.78
C GLY A 1079 -2.64 24.21 -41.19
N GLU A 1080 -2.32 23.35 -42.17
CA GLU A 1080 -3.21 22.27 -42.65
C GLU A 1080 -3.04 20.95 -41.91
#